data_AF-A0A093C6W0-F1
#
_entry.id   AF-A0A093C6W0-F1
#
_cell.length_a   1.000
_cell.length_b   1.000
_cell.length_c   1.000
_cell.angle_alpha   90.00
_cell.angle_beta   90.00
_cell.angle_gamma   90.00
#
_symmetry.space_group_name_H-M   'P 1'
#
loop_
_entity.id
_entity.type
_entity.pdbx_description
1 polymer ?
#
loop_
_entity_poly.entity_id
_entity_poly.type
_entity_poly.pdbx_seq_one_letter_code
_entity_poly.pdbx_strand_id
1 'polypeptide(L)'
;QENPYLFTSRNSNYSSSPEASNTEETSQERTYGTNIPCFDRSPSDTVPVTVHNLKPADIRVIGALGDSLTVSNGAGSRPYDILDVLTQYRGLSWSVGGNENISTVTTLANILREFNPSLIGYSTGTGRETTDNAALNQAVAGDKAENVPAQVRRLVDRMKNDSRINLQTDWKLITLFIGANDICQFCNDPVHYSPENYTYNIQLALDMLHQEVPRTFVNLVTMLSIERLRELHASENNTCPKLLMRLLCPCVIDPEDNSNEFKKLVYFIRMYQERTRQLVESGRYDTTDDFTVVMQPFLRNASMPKTQDGLPDSSYFAPDCFHFSQKCHSQAARALWKNMLEPLGEKTDNERIDDEIVLTCPSEAEPFLRTYKNSNFTYPNQTSYYGSQLLCEDRSPSFPPATSVHSLKPADVKIIAALGDSLTAGTGIASDSLLDLGTEYRGLSWSIGGDASLENVTTLPNIFREFNATIVGYSTGTGSENDSNAFLNQAVPGAQAEHLPAQARNLLRLMETDPRIDFNADWKLITVHIGANDLCNYCKDPDHYSAANFTRRIQETLDILHKQASAVPKALVSLVDVMDLLPLRQLFVDTQVLCPTYLADYLCSCVLTEEENSSNLTMVREATRAYQLGLQTLMESGRYDTNENFTVIIQPFLHNLKIPLGQDGHPDISYFAPDCFHPSQKAHSQLARALWNAVLQPVGQKADSFNLTADIVLDCPTQNKPFLGTYKNSNYTYLPAEPTAEPTANWGSDLSCSQQATSSHVPTSAHKLQPADIKVIGALGDSLTTAVGAKATDQEADWRGLSWSIGGDGTLETQTTLPNILKKFNPNLFGFSTGSSKETAGFNVAERGTTARNMSAQAQELVELMRSNSKINFKKDWKLITIFIGVNDLCQYCLDKKTYSVQQYVKHLQNALDIFYEELPRVFVNMVEILEISVLRQIAASSSECALTAKNACPCFLNPEESSSELQEVKRVNRDFQAEALLLINSGRYEEREDFAVVMQPFFRNTLLPLDSNGEPDLSFFASDCLHFSERGYSEMAIALWNNMLEPVGEKQTYNNFTHDRSKLKCPNSEKPFLSTLINSGFRNSDLNSEKTELSVPYWAVIVAAVAGVLAGSLL
;
A
#
# COMPACT_ATOMS: atom_id res chain seq x y z
N GLN A 1 78.60 21.06 -19.68
CA GLN A 1 78.21 20.08 -20.70
C GLN A 1 79.28 18.99 -20.66
N GLU A 2 79.02 17.92 -19.90
CA GLU A 2 79.75 16.63 -19.91
C GLU A 2 79.11 15.74 -18.83
N ASN A 3 77.84 15.33 -19.06
CA ASN A 3 77.15 14.14 -18.54
C ASN A 3 75.63 14.28 -18.82
N PRO A 4 75.11 13.68 -19.90
CA PRO A 4 73.77 13.98 -20.41
C PRO A 4 72.78 12.80 -20.25
N TYR A 5 72.40 12.35 -19.05
CA TYR A 5 71.24 11.44 -18.85
C TYR A 5 70.64 11.56 -17.43
N LEU A 6 69.31 11.35 -17.31
CA LEU A 6 68.53 11.40 -16.05
C LEU A 6 68.72 10.13 -15.19
N PHE A 7 68.65 10.31 -13.86
CA PHE A 7 68.85 9.26 -12.84
C PHE A 7 67.83 8.11 -12.94
N THR A 8 68.32 6.86 -12.86
CA THR A 8 67.52 5.64 -12.65
C THR A 8 68.11 4.81 -11.49
N SER A 9 67.33 3.88 -10.95
CA SER A 9 67.67 2.99 -9.83
C SER A 9 68.90 2.09 -10.04
N ARG A 10 69.52 2.10 -11.23
CA ARG A 10 70.77 1.38 -11.50
C ARG A 10 72.05 2.22 -11.32
N ASN A 11 71.95 3.53 -11.08
CA ASN A 11 73.11 4.43 -10.99
C ASN A 11 73.31 5.05 -9.59
N SER A 12 72.66 4.52 -8.54
CA SER A 12 72.86 4.94 -7.15
C SER A 12 73.60 3.87 -6.35
N ASN A 13 74.79 4.21 -5.83
CA ASN A 13 75.54 3.37 -4.88
C ASN A 13 74.88 3.40 -3.50
N TYR A 14 74.06 2.39 -3.19
CA TYR A 14 73.82 1.99 -1.79
C TYR A 14 73.82 0.47 -1.72
N SER A 15 74.81 -0.07 -1.01
CA SER A 15 75.06 -1.51 -0.88
C SER A 15 74.26 -2.12 0.26
N SER A 16 73.75 -3.33 0.05
CA SER A 16 73.58 -4.33 1.09
C SER A 16 73.90 -5.72 0.52
N SER A 17 75.07 -6.23 0.89
CA SER A 17 75.50 -7.62 0.73
C SER A 17 75.25 -8.37 2.06
N PRO A 18 75.37 -9.70 2.15
CA PRO A 18 75.03 -10.76 1.19
C PRO A 18 74.26 -11.93 1.87
N GLU A 19 73.50 -12.77 1.14
CA GLU A 19 73.50 -14.23 1.38
C GLU A 19 72.72 -15.04 0.32
N ALA A 20 73.41 -16.07 -0.17
CA ALA A 20 72.98 -17.32 -0.80
C ALA A 20 71.98 -17.32 -1.99
N SER A 21 72.52 -17.75 -3.13
CA SER A 21 71.81 -18.28 -4.28
C SER A 21 70.90 -19.46 -3.90
N ASN A 22 69.63 -19.39 -4.28
CA ASN A 22 68.91 -20.50 -4.90
C ASN A 22 67.87 -19.92 -5.85
N THR A 23 68.13 -20.11 -7.14
CA THR A 23 67.13 -20.10 -8.21
C THR A 23 66.06 -21.14 -7.90
N GLU A 24 64.84 -20.69 -7.63
CA GLU A 24 63.62 -21.40 -8.05
C GLU A 24 62.62 -20.37 -8.58
N GLU A 25 62.41 -20.43 -9.90
CA GLU A 25 61.12 -20.08 -10.48
C GLU A 25 60.05 -20.95 -9.80
N THR A 26 59.02 -20.33 -9.22
CA THR A 26 57.71 -20.98 -9.13
C THR A 26 56.63 -19.93 -9.37
N SER A 27 56.13 -19.91 -10.61
CA SER A 27 54.71 -19.66 -10.84
C SER A 27 53.94 -20.70 -10.03
N GLN A 28 53.33 -20.32 -8.91
CA GLN A 28 52.27 -21.16 -8.33
C GLN A 28 51.13 -21.20 -9.36
N GLU A 29 51.07 -22.25 -10.18
CA GLU A 29 49.83 -22.69 -10.82
C GLU A 29 48.80 -22.83 -9.69
N ARG A 30 47.82 -21.92 -9.64
CA ARG A 30 46.72 -22.02 -8.68
C ARG A 30 45.83 -23.18 -9.11
N THR A 31 46.10 -24.36 -8.58
CA THR A 31 45.25 -25.55 -8.77
C THR A 31 43.97 -25.35 -7.94
N TYR A 32 42.82 -25.16 -8.60
CA TYR A 32 41.50 -25.03 -7.95
C TYR A 32 40.80 -26.40 -7.80
N GLY A 33 41.61 -27.43 -7.54
CA GLY A 33 41.14 -28.79 -7.37
C GLY A 33 40.61 -29.07 -5.98
N THR A 34 39.97 -30.22 -5.84
CA THR A 34 39.42 -30.70 -4.57
C THR A 34 39.68 -32.20 -4.43
N ASN A 35 39.43 -32.73 -3.23
CA ASN A 35 39.52 -34.14 -2.93
C ASN A 35 38.12 -34.67 -2.61
N ILE A 36 37.82 -35.88 -3.07
CA ILE A 36 36.55 -36.53 -2.78
C ILE A 36 36.66 -37.40 -1.51
N PRO A 37 35.90 -37.11 -0.44
CA PRO A 37 36.00 -37.85 0.82
C PRO A 37 35.19 -39.17 0.82
N CYS A 38 34.51 -39.51 -0.27
CA CYS A 38 33.56 -40.61 -0.31
C CYS A 38 34.26 -41.97 -0.37
N PHE A 39 33.91 -42.87 0.56
CA PHE A 39 34.45 -44.22 0.63
C PHE A 39 33.66 -45.20 -0.24
N ASP A 40 32.32 -45.17 -0.20
CA ASP A 40 31.49 -45.93 -1.15
C ASP A 40 31.31 -45.14 -2.44
N ARG A 41 31.77 -45.74 -3.53
CA ARG A 41 31.67 -45.21 -4.90
C ARG A 41 31.12 -46.24 -5.87
N SER A 42 30.54 -47.32 -5.33
CA SER A 42 30.13 -48.47 -6.11
C SER A 42 28.87 -48.14 -6.93
N PRO A 43 28.75 -48.66 -8.16
CA PRO A 43 27.49 -48.61 -8.90
C PRO A 43 26.40 -49.40 -8.18
N SER A 44 25.15 -49.23 -8.61
CA SER A 44 24.06 -50.11 -8.18
C SER A 44 24.30 -51.54 -8.65
N ASP A 45 23.84 -52.54 -7.88
CA ASP A 45 24.04 -53.97 -8.19
C ASP A 45 23.45 -54.37 -9.55
N THR A 46 22.41 -53.65 -9.98
CA THR A 46 21.82 -53.74 -11.32
C THR A 46 21.58 -52.33 -11.85
N VAL A 47 21.58 -52.19 -13.18
CA VAL A 47 21.27 -50.90 -13.82
C VAL A 47 19.88 -50.46 -13.36
N PRO A 48 19.74 -49.30 -12.69
CA PRO A 48 18.45 -48.86 -12.17
C PRO A 48 17.41 -48.74 -13.29
N VAL A 49 16.16 -49.08 -12.98
CA VAL A 49 15.02 -48.90 -13.89
C VAL A 49 14.29 -47.58 -13.67
N THR A 50 14.50 -46.95 -12.51
CA THR A 50 13.89 -45.68 -12.13
C THR A 50 14.96 -44.64 -11.80
N VAL A 51 14.68 -43.40 -12.19
CA VAL A 51 15.50 -42.22 -11.90
C VAL A 51 15.59 -41.95 -10.39
N HIS A 52 14.60 -42.42 -9.63
CA HIS A 52 14.51 -42.24 -8.17
C HIS A 52 15.47 -43.13 -7.38
N ASN A 53 16.10 -44.12 -8.02
CA ASN A 53 17.08 -45.02 -7.41
C ASN A 53 18.47 -44.88 -8.05
N LEU A 54 18.81 -43.71 -8.57
CA LEU A 54 20.11 -43.47 -9.21
C LEU A 54 21.19 -43.16 -8.19
N LYS A 55 22.22 -44.01 -8.12
CA LYS A 55 23.48 -43.65 -7.48
C LYS A 55 24.33 -42.81 -8.44
N PRO A 56 25.26 -41.96 -7.94
CA PRO A 56 26.16 -41.19 -8.81
C PRO A 56 26.95 -42.04 -9.81
N ALA A 57 27.35 -43.26 -9.41
CA ALA A 57 28.09 -44.20 -10.25
C ALA A 57 27.25 -44.79 -11.41
N ASP A 58 25.92 -44.70 -11.35
CA ASP A 58 25.02 -45.22 -12.41
C ASP A 58 24.93 -44.27 -13.61
N ILE A 59 25.32 -43.00 -13.45
CA ILE A 59 25.33 -42.00 -14.52
C ILE A 59 26.42 -42.36 -15.53
N ARG A 60 26.03 -42.56 -16.79
CA ARG A 60 26.94 -42.93 -17.89
C ARG A 60 27.27 -41.74 -18.78
N VAL A 61 26.32 -40.83 -18.95
CA VAL A 61 26.41 -39.72 -19.91
C VAL A 61 26.14 -38.41 -19.18
N ILE A 62 26.99 -37.40 -19.42
CA ILE A 62 26.77 -36.03 -18.92
C ILE A 62 26.68 -35.04 -20.08
N GLY A 63 25.77 -34.08 -19.99
CA GLY A 63 25.59 -33.01 -20.98
C GLY A 63 25.19 -31.68 -20.32
N ALA A 64 25.28 -30.59 -21.08
CA ALA A 64 24.83 -29.29 -20.59
C ALA A 64 24.23 -28.39 -21.69
N LEU A 65 23.32 -27.52 -21.25
CA LEU A 65 22.61 -26.51 -22.01
C LEU A 65 22.71 -25.18 -21.25
N GLY A 66 22.81 -24.06 -21.96
CA GLY A 66 22.96 -22.75 -21.33
C GLY A 66 23.69 -21.71 -22.16
N ASP A 67 24.28 -20.74 -21.46
CA ASP A 67 24.95 -19.59 -22.06
C ASP A 67 26.49 -19.59 -21.87
N SER A 68 27.07 -18.39 -21.83
CA SER A 68 28.48 -18.11 -21.66
C SER A 68 29.04 -18.57 -20.30
N LEU A 69 28.22 -18.66 -19.25
CA LEU A 69 28.62 -19.24 -17.96
C LEU A 69 28.71 -20.77 -18.03
N THR A 70 27.89 -21.43 -18.85
CA THR A 70 27.94 -22.88 -19.03
C THR A 70 29.09 -23.33 -19.94
N VAL A 71 29.59 -22.46 -20.81
CA VAL A 71 30.79 -22.73 -21.66
C VAL A 71 32.10 -22.19 -21.07
N SER A 72 32.04 -21.55 -19.89
CA SER A 72 33.19 -20.98 -19.18
C SER A 72 33.95 -19.94 -19.99
N ASN A 73 33.25 -18.92 -20.50
CA ASN A 73 33.91 -17.76 -21.13
C ASN A 73 34.93 -17.14 -20.18
N GLY A 74 36.18 -17.01 -20.63
CA GLY A 74 37.25 -16.34 -19.88
C GLY A 74 37.70 -17.02 -18.59
N ALA A 75 37.21 -18.22 -18.26
CA ALA A 75 37.51 -18.86 -16.97
C ALA A 75 39.01 -19.12 -16.76
N GLY A 76 39.73 -19.46 -17.83
CA GLY A 76 41.18 -19.68 -17.85
C GLY A 76 42.01 -18.46 -18.23
N SER A 77 41.38 -17.28 -18.42
CA SER A 77 42.07 -16.08 -18.85
C SER A 77 43.01 -15.54 -17.78
N ARG A 78 44.12 -14.95 -18.21
CA ARG A 78 45.04 -14.26 -17.31
C ARG A 78 44.36 -13.01 -16.73
N PRO A 79 44.70 -12.59 -15.50
CA PRO A 79 44.21 -11.33 -14.95
C PRO A 79 44.42 -10.18 -15.96
N TYR A 80 43.38 -9.36 -16.13
CA TYR A 80 43.34 -8.19 -17.04
C TYR A 80 43.32 -8.50 -18.55
N ASP A 81 43.31 -9.76 -18.99
CA ASP A 81 43.17 -10.13 -20.40
C ASP A 81 41.69 -10.15 -20.85
N ILE A 82 41.13 -8.97 -21.07
CA ILE A 82 39.72 -8.81 -21.45
C ILE A 82 39.41 -9.44 -22.82
N LEU A 83 40.37 -9.50 -23.74
CA LEU A 83 40.13 -10.06 -25.07
C LEU A 83 39.96 -11.58 -25.03
N ASP A 84 40.69 -12.26 -24.14
CA ASP A 84 40.61 -13.71 -23.96
C ASP A 84 39.31 -14.17 -23.28
N VAL A 85 38.49 -13.25 -22.75
CA VAL A 85 37.13 -13.56 -22.25
C VAL A 85 36.24 -14.15 -23.35
N LEU A 86 36.50 -13.82 -24.62
CA LEU A 86 35.79 -14.39 -25.76
C LEU A 86 36.13 -15.88 -25.98
N THR A 87 37.16 -16.40 -25.33
CA THR A 87 37.55 -17.81 -25.38
C THR A 87 36.63 -18.64 -24.47
N GLN A 88 35.99 -19.65 -25.06
CA GLN A 88 35.12 -20.60 -24.38
C GLN A 88 35.95 -21.76 -23.80
N TYR A 89 36.27 -21.70 -22.50
CA TYR A 89 37.05 -22.73 -21.79
C TYR A 89 36.17 -23.92 -21.36
N ARG A 90 35.55 -24.60 -22.33
CA ARG A 90 34.57 -25.68 -22.08
C ARG A 90 35.09 -26.80 -21.17
N GLY A 91 36.40 -27.06 -21.18
CA GLY A 91 37.04 -28.01 -20.29
C GLY A 91 37.00 -27.64 -18.80
N LEU A 92 36.83 -26.35 -18.47
CA LEU A 92 36.73 -25.81 -17.12
C LEU A 92 35.28 -25.57 -16.66
N SER A 93 34.30 -25.93 -17.49
CA SER A 93 32.87 -25.76 -17.18
C SER A 93 32.48 -26.51 -15.91
N TRP A 94 31.98 -25.75 -14.94
CA TRP A 94 31.53 -26.24 -13.64
C TRP A 94 30.53 -27.40 -13.73
N SER A 95 29.67 -27.43 -14.75
CA SER A 95 28.60 -28.43 -14.89
C SER A 95 28.96 -29.63 -15.77
N VAL A 96 29.93 -29.51 -16.69
CA VAL A 96 30.21 -30.57 -17.69
C VAL A 96 31.65 -30.63 -18.21
N GLY A 97 32.54 -29.75 -17.77
CA GLY A 97 33.95 -29.75 -18.18
C GLY A 97 34.73 -30.92 -17.59
N GLY A 98 35.67 -31.51 -18.31
CA GLY A 98 36.45 -32.67 -17.88
C GLY A 98 37.95 -32.53 -18.13
N ASN A 99 38.49 -31.31 -18.11
CA ASN A 99 39.93 -31.13 -18.12
C ASN A 99 40.56 -31.77 -16.88
N GLU A 100 41.71 -32.41 -17.08
CA GLU A 100 42.56 -32.96 -16.01
C GLU A 100 41.78 -33.92 -15.07
N ASN A 101 42.11 -33.89 -13.77
CA ASN A 101 41.45 -34.67 -12.73
C ASN A 101 40.90 -33.72 -11.64
N ILE A 102 40.14 -34.28 -10.69
CA ILE A 102 39.49 -33.50 -9.62
C ILE A 102 40.49 -32.75 -8.73
N SER A 103 41.72 -33.28 -8.55
CA SER A 103 42.76 -32.66 -7.71
C SER A 103 43.37 -31.39 -8.31
N THR A 104 43.11 -31.10 -9.60
CA THR A 104 43.52 -29.86 -10.25
C THR A 104 42.35 -29.00 -10.71
N VAL A 105 41.31 -29.62 -11.27
CA VAL A 105 40.14 -28.94 -11.87
C VAL A 105 38.86 -29.56 -11.32
N THR A 106 38.15 -28.80 -10.47
CA THR A 106 36.88 -29.25 -9.89
C THR A 106 35.72 -28.91 -10.81
N THR A 107 35.05 -29.93 -11.33
CA THR A 107 33.82 -29.82 -12.13
C THR A 107 32.89 -30.97 -11.75
N LEU A 108 31.59 -30.87 -12.06
CA LEU A 108 30.65 -31.96 -11.83
C LEU A 108 31.06 -33.24 -12.57
N ALA A 109 31.58 -33.14 -13.80
CA ALA A 109 32.06 -34.31 -14.53
C ALA A 109 33.27 -34.96 -13.84
N ASN A 110 34.23 -34.18 -13.33
CA ASN A 110 35.38 -34.72 -12.61
C ASN A 110 34.98 -35.32 -11.26
N ILE A 111 33.96 -34.78 -10.57
CA ILE A 111 33.37 -35.42 -9.38
C ILE A 111 32.75 -36.76 -9.74
N LEU A 112 31.90 -36.81 -10.79
CA LEU A 112 31.25 -38.05 -11.22
C LEU A 112 32.24 -39.10 -11.73
N ARG A 113 33.37 -38.71 -12.32
CA ARG A 113 34.43 -39.63 -12.76
C ARG A 113 35.09 -40.41 -11.61
N GLU A 114 35.04 -39.89 -10.39
CA GLU A 114 35.49 -40.61 -9.18
C GLU A 114 34.54 -41.75 -8.80
N PHE A 115 33.27 -41.66 -9.20
CA PHE A 115 32.25 -42.71 -9.02
C PHE A 115 32.16 -43.63 -10.23
N ASN A 116 32.25 -43.06 -11.43
CA ASN A 116 32.21 -43.78 -12.70
C ASN A 116 33.35 -43.30 -13.62
N PRO A 117 34.52 -43.96 -13.60
CA PRO A 117 35.65 -43.62 -14.48
C PRO A 117 35.34 -43.73 -15.98
N SER A 118 34.20 -44.33 -16.30
CA SER A 118 33.71 -44.66 -17.63
C SER A 118 32.69 -43.62 -18.15
N LEU A 119 32.47 -42.54 -17.41
CA LEU A 119 31.62 -41.40 -17.80
C LEU A 119 32.05 -40.83 -19.16
N ILE A 120 31.08 -40.47 -20.01
CA ILE A 120 31.31 -39.81 -21.31
C ILE A 120 30.41 -38.59 -21.48
N GLY A 121 30.69 -37.76 -22.48
CA GLY A 121 29.89 -36.58 -22.84
C GLY A 121 30.42 -35.24 -22.30
N TYR A 122 31.39 -35.28 -21.37
CA TYR A 122 32.05 -34.09 -20.84
C TYR A 122 32.90 -33.37 -21.90
N SER A 123 32.97 -32.04 -21.80
CA SER A 123 33.77 -31.21 -22.72
C SER A 123 35.22 -31.05 -22.25
N THR A 124 36.15 -30.85 -23.18
CA THR A 124 37.59 -30.64 -22.89
C THR A 124 38.14 -29.46 -23.68
N GLY A 125 39.25 -28.86 -23.22
CA GLY A 125 39.94 -27.78 -23.92
C GLY A 125 39.08 -26.52 -24.14
N THR A 126 39.38 -25.79 -25.22
CA THR A 126 38.65 -24.60 -25.67
C THR A 126 37.95 -24.86 -27.00
N GLY A 127 36.78 -24.24 -27.24
CA GLY A 127 36.05 -24.46 -28.50
C GLY A 127 34.60 -23.99 -28.47
N ARG A 128 33.93 -24.05 -29.62
CA ARG A 128 32.50 -23.72 -29.80
C ARG A 128 31.62 -24.97 -29.69
N GLU A 129 30.31 -24.82 -29.65
CA GLU A 129 29.34 -25.94 -29.57
C GLU A 129 29.44 -26.92 -30.75
N THR A 130 30.02 -26.47 -31.85
CA THR A 130 30.27 -27.24 -33.07
C THR A 130 31.56 -28.05 -33.02
N THR A 131 32.52 -27.75 -32.14
CA THR A 131 33.81 -28.46 -32.10
C THR A 131 33.69 -29.83 -31.44
N ASP A 132 34.52 -30.79 -31.85
CA ASP A 132 34.45 -32.17 -31.34
C ASP A 132 34.67 -32.26 -29.82
N ASN A 133 35.58 -31.44 -29.30
CA ASN A 133 35.90 -31.35 -27.87
C ASN A 133 34.80 -30.71 -27.01
N ALA A 134 33.77 -30.12 -27.61
CA ALA A 134 32.58 -29.67 -26.88
C ALA A 134 31.68 -30.84 -26.46
N ALA A 135 31.82 -32.02 -27.08
CA ALA A 135 31.05 -33.22 -26.77
C ALA A 135 29.54 -32.94 -26.60
N LEU A 136 28.97 -33.13 -25.40
CA LEU A 136 27.55 -32.88 -25.10
C LEU A 136 27.31 -31.56 -24.36
N ASN A 137 28.32 -30.69 -24.23
CA ASN A 137 28.11 -29.31 -23.84
C ASN A 137 27.61 -28.52 -25.06
N GLN A 138 26.30 -28.30 -25.16
CA GLN A 138 25.66 -27.60 -26.29
C GLN A 138 25.21 -26.17 -25.97
N ALA A 139 25.65 -25.65 -24.81
CA ALA A 139 25.55 -24.25 -24.45
C ALA A 139 26.29 -23.35 -25.44
N VAL A 140 25.79 -22.12 -25.61
CA VAL A 140 26.29 -21.13 -26.58
C VAL A 140 26.40 -19.76 -25.90
N ALA A 141 27.57 -19.12 -26.02
CA ALA A 141 27.78 -17.81 -25.43
C ALA A 141 26.83 -16.75 -26.01
N GLY A 142 26.16 -16.00 -25.15
CA GLY A 142 25.20 -14.95 -25.52
C GLY A 142 23.76 -15.42 -25.76
N ASP A 143 23.50 -16.73 -25.68
CA ASP A 143 22.14 -17.27 -25.81
C ASP A 143 21.24 -16.87 -24.64
N LYS A 144 19.94 -16.80 -24.94
CA LYS A 144 18.83 -16.53 -24.03
C LYS A 144 17.93 -17.76 -23.93
N ALA A 145 16.89 -17.70 -23.09
CA ALA A 145 15.95 -18.82 -22.93
C ALA A 145 15.34 -19.28 -24.28
N GLU A 146 14.99 -18.34 -25.17
CA GLU A 146 14.43 -18.63 -26.51
C GLU A 146 15.33 -19.49 -27.40
N ASN A 147 16.64 -19.55 -27.14
CA ASN A 147 17.59 -20.32 -27.93
C ASN A 147 17.77 -21.75 -27.43
N VAL A 148 17.38 -22.04 -26.18
CA VAL A 148 17.59 -23.36 -25.54
C VAL A 148 16.93 -24.52 -26.30
N PRO A 149 15.71 -24.41 -26.87
CA PRO A 149 15.13 -25.47 -27.69
C PRO A 149 16.04 -25.92 -28.85
N ALA A 150 16.74 -24.98 -29.50
CA ALA A 150 17.70 -25.31 -30.55
C ALA A 150 18.94 -26.02 -29.99
N GLN A 151 19.38 -25.68 -28.78
CA GLN A 151 20.46 -26.39 -28.09
C GLN A 151 20.05 -27.83 -27.76
N VAL A 152 18.81 -28.05 -27.30
CA VAL A 152 18.25 -29.39 -27.02
C VAL A 152 18.26 -30.24 -28.29
N ARG A 153 17.83 -29.70 -29.45
CA ARG A 153 17.89 -30.45 -30.72
C ARG A 153 19.29 -30.94 -31.03
N ARG A 154 20.29 -30.05 -30.95
CA ARG A 154 21.70 -30.42 -31.19
C ARG A 154 22.20 -31.47 -30.20
N LEU A 155 21.84 -31.34 -28.93
CA LEU A 155 22.20 -32.30 -27.89
C LEU A 155 21.65 -33.69 -28.19
N VAL A 156 20.37 -33.78 -28.53
CA VAL A 156 19.69 -35.04 -28.88
C VAL A 156 20.30 -35.65 -30.14
N ASP A 157 20.54 -34.85 -31.18
CA ASP A 157 21.16 -35.34 -32.42
C ASP A 157 22.57 -35.88 -32.18
N ARG A 158 23.38 -35.21 -31.35
CA ARG A 158 24.70 -35.70 -30.96
C ARG A 158 24.61 -37.00 -30.16
N MET A 159 23.67 -37.12 -29.21
CA MET A 159 23.47 -38.37 -28.46
C MET A 159 23.05 -39.53 -29.36
N LYS A 160 22.16 -39.28 -30.34
CA LYS A 160 21.71 -40.30 -31.32
C LYS A 160 22.83 -40.76 -32.25
N ASN A 161 23.77 -39.88 -32.58
CA ASN A 161 24.86 -40.15 -33.53
C ASN A 161 26.15 -40.69 -32.88
N ASP A 162 26.28 -40.62 -31.55
CA ASP A 162 27.44 -41.16 -30.84
C ASP A 162 27.23 -42.64 -30.50
N SER A 163 27.94 -43.54 -31.20
CA SER A 163 27.82 -44.99 -31.01
C SER A 163 28.24 -45.48 -29.61
N ARG A 164 28.86 -44.62 -28.79
CA ARG A 164 29.22 -44.94 -27.40
C ARG A 164 28.06 -44.75 -26.42
N ILE A 165 26.98 -44.09 -26.85
CA ILE A 165 25.80 -43.79 -26.05
C ILE A 165 24.66 -44.71 -26.48
N ASN A 166 24.15 -45.52 -25.56
CA ASN A 166 22.87 -46.19 -25.75
C ASN A 166 21.76 -45.28 -25.22
N LEU A 167 21.11 -44.55 -26.12
CA LEU A 167 20.05 -43.60 -25.78
C LEU A 167 18.90 -44.24 -24.97
N GLN A 168 18.65 -45.54 -25.08
CA GLN A 168 17.53 -46.19 -24.39
C GLN A 168 17.89 -46.72 -23.00
N THR A 169 19.13 -47.13 -22.78
CA THR A 169 19.53 -47.83 -21.54
C THR A 169 20.46 -47.04 -20.65
N ASP A 170 21.26 -46.14 -21.22
CA ASP A 170 22.21 -45.34 -20.46
C ASP A 170 21.49 -44.24 -19.70
N TRP A 171 21.90 -44.00 -18.45
CA TRP A 171 21.42 -42.88 -17.65
C TRP A 171 22.19 -41.60 -18.00
N LYS A 172 21.44 -40.53 -18.29
CA LYS A 172 21.97 -39.20 -18.63
C LYS A 172 21.75 -38.25 -17.45
N LEU A 173 22.76 -37.44 -17.19
CA LEU A 173 22.63 -36.24 -16.37
C LEU A 173 22.80 -35.01 -17.26
N ILE A 174 21.77 -34.17 -17.35
CA ILE A 174 21.78 -32.95 -18.16
C ILE A 174 21.63 -31.74 -17.25
N THR A 175 22.56 -30.79 -17.32
CA THR A 175 22.47 -29.52 -16.58
C THR A 175 22.02 -28.39 -17.50
N LEU A 176 20.95 -27.70 -17.13
CA LEU A 176 20.43 -26.51 -17.83
C LEU A 176 20.58 -25.29 -16.92
N PHE A 177 21.30 -24.27 -17.39
CA PHE A 177 21.45 -22.99 -16.71
C PHE A 177 21.46 -21.83 -17.72
N ILE A 178 20.50 -20.91 -17.61
CA ILE A 178 20.25 -19.81 -18.56
C ILE A 178 19.50 -18.67 -17.85
N GLY A 179 19.48 -17.47 -18.45
CA GLY A 179 18.58 -16.37 -18.04
C GLY A 179 19.28 -15.05 -17.74
N ALA A 180 20.61 -15.04 -17.55
CA ALA A 180 21.35 -13.80 -17.28
C ALA A 180 21.29 -12.83 -18.48
N ASN A 181 21.41 -13.35 -19.70
CA ASN A 181 21.33 -12.54 -20.93
C ASN A 181 19.93 -11.96 -21.16
N ASP A 182 18.88 -12.68 -20.79
CA ASP A 182 17.49 -12.20 -20.83
C ASP A 182 17.31 -10.99 -19.89
N ILE A 183 17.78 -11.09 -18.64
CA ILE A 183 17.76 -9.97 -17.68
C ILE A 183 18.68 -8.83 -18.12
N CYS A 184 19.82 -9.09 -18.75
CA CYS A 184 20.67 -8.02 -19.28
C CYS A 184 19.99 -7.21 -20.41
N GLN A 185 18.89 -7.70 -20.99
CA GLN A 185 18.16 -7.07 -22.10
C GLN A 185 16.71 -6.70 -21.77
N PHE A 186 16.18 -7.06 -20.59
CA PHE A 186 14.75 -6.91 -20.29
C PHE A 186 14.27 -5.45 -20.38
N CYS A 187 15.11 -4.47 -20.05
CA CYS A 187 14.74 -3.07 -20.14
C CYS A 187 14.61 -2.55 -21.57
N ASN A 188 15.23 -3.21 -22.56
CA ASN A 188 15.12 -2.87 -23.98
C ASN A 188 13.81 -3.38 -24.60
N ASP A 189 13.38 -4.58 -24.19
CA ASP A 189 12.10 -5.17 -24.58
C ASP A 189 11.49 -5.98 -23.42
N PRO A 190 10.76 -5.30 -22.50
CA PRO A 190 10.21 -5.94 -21.31
C PRO A 190 9.16 -7.02 -21.60
N VAL A 191 8.58 -7.02 -22.80
CA VAL A 191 7.57 -8.01 -23.21
C VAL A 191 8.27 -9.24 -23.76
N HIS A 192 9.25 -9.07 -24.66
CA HIS A 192 10.01 -10.20 -25.21
C HIS A 192 10.74 -10.98 -24.10
N TYR A 193 11.39 -10.27 -23.17
CA TYR A 193 12.08 -10.87 -22.03
C TYR A 193 11.21 -10.90 -20.75
N SER A 194 9.89 -11.01 -20.89
CA SER A 194 9.03 -11.13 -19.72
C SER A 194 9.25 -12.48 -18.99
N PRO A 195 8.93 -12.58 -17.69
CA PRO A 195 8.98 -13.85 -16.98
C PRO A 195 8.18 -14.97 -17.65
N GLU A 196 7.07 -14.64 -18.30
CA GLU A 196 6.20 -15.58 -19.01
C GLU A 196 6.90 -16.17 -20.23
N ASN A 197 7.49 -15.32 -21.09
CA ASN A 197 8.22 -15.78 -22.27
C ASN A 197 9.48 -16.56 -21.87
N TYR A 198 10.20 -16.09 -20.85
CA TYR A 198 11.33 -16.82 -20.29
C TYR A 198 10.91 -18.24 -19.87
N THR A 199 9.90 -18.37 -19.00
CA THR A 199 9.45 -19.68 -18.51
C THR A 199 8.86 -20.55 -19.61
N TYR A 200 8.14 -19.98 -20.58
CA TYR A 200 7.62 -20.72 -21.74
C TYR A 200 8.74 -21.37 -22.56
N ASN A 201 9.83 -20.66 -22.81
CA ASN A 201 10.96 -21.19 -23.56
C ASN A 201 11.69 -22.31 -22.80
N ILE A 202 11.80 -22.20 -21.46
CA ILE A 202 12.31 -23.29 -20.62
C ILE A 202 11.38 -24.50 -20.66
N GLN A 203 10.07 -24.28 -20.55
CA GLN A 203 9.07 -25.34 -20.69
C GLN A 203 9.22 -26.09 -22.02
N LEU A 204 9.34 -25.36 -23.13
CA LEU A 204 9.51 -25.96 -24.46
C LEU A 204 10.77 -26.85 -24.53
N ALA A 205 11.88 -26.39 -23.96
CA ALA A 205 13.13 -27.16 -23.91
C ALA A 205 13.00 -28.44 -23.06
N LEU A 206 12.37 -28.34 -21.88
CA LEU A 206 12.16 -29.48 -20.98
C LEU A 206 11.14 -30.48 -21.54
N ASP A 207 10.06 -30.02 -22.17
CA ASP A 207 9.08 -30.86 -22.87
C ASP A 207 9.75 -31.71 -23.96
N MET A 208 10.68 -31.12 -24.72
CA MET A 208 11.45 -31.83 -25.73
C MET A 208 12.38 -32.89 -25.12
N LEU A 209 13.04 -32.60 -23.99
CA LEU A 209 13.88 -33.58 -23.29
C LEU A 209 13.04 -34.73 -22.74
N HIS A 210 11.92 -34.43 -22.08
CA HIS A 210 10.99 -35.41 -21.53
C HIS A 210 10.42 -36.32 -22.62
N GLN A 211 10.14 -35.77 -23.80
CA GLN A 211 9.63 -36.54 -24.93
C GLN A 211 10.68 -37.42 -25.61
N GLU A 212 11.92 -36.96 -25.75
CA GLU A 212 12.92 -37.58 -26.65
C GLU A 212 14.09 -38.28 -25.96
N VAL A 213 14.34 -38.02 -24.67
CA VAL A 213 15.53 -38.51 -23.95
C VAL A 213 15.11 -39.34 -22.73
N PRO A 214 14.82 -40.64 -22.89
CA PRO A 214 14.45 -41.51 -21.77
C PRO A 214 15.62 -41.66 -20.80
N ARG A 215 15.39 -42.19 -19.60
CA ARG A 215 16.44 -42.39 -18.58
C ARG A 215 17.30 -41.16 -18.30
N THR A 216 16.67 -40.06 -17.90
CA THR A 216 17.34 -38.77 -17.75
C THR A 216 17.03 -38.10 -16.41
N PHE A 217 18.07 -37.65 -15.74
CA PHE A 217 18.00 -36.71 -14.63
C PHE A 217 18.39 -35.33 -15.17
N VAL A 218 17.49 -34.35 -15.07
CA VAL A 218 17.78 -32.96 -15.46
C VAL A 218 18.02 -32.11 -14.21
N ASN A 219 19.21 -31.53 -14.10
CA ASN A 219 19.50 -30.43 -13.19
C ASN A 219 19.02 -29.12 -13.83
N LEU A 220 17.95 -28.53 -13.32
CA LEU A 220 17.53 -27.18 -13.69
C LEU A 220 18.05 -26.19 -12.65
N VAL A 221 19.10 -25.45 -12.99
CA VAL A 221 19.77 -24.55 -12.05
C VAL A 221 19.02 -23.22 -12.04
N THR A 222 18.61 -22.78 -10.85
CA THR A 222 17.86 -21.54 -10.69
C THR A 222 18.72 -20.34 -11.12
N MET A 223 18.10 -19.39 -11.81
CA MET A 223 18.75 -18.16 -12.27
C MET A 223 19.36 -17.38 -11.09
N LEU A 224 20.64 -17.00 -11.24
CA LEU A 224 21.42 -16.26 -10.25
C LEU A 224 20.90 -14.82 -10.12
N SER A 225 20.83 -14.31 -8.89
CA SER A 225 20.48 -12.91 -8.61
C SER A 225 21.60 -11.94 -9.03
N ILE A 226 21.57 -11.51 -10.31
CA ILE A 226 22.64 -10.71 -10.92
C ILE A 226 22.60 -9.22 -10.54
N GLU A 227 21.58 -8.73 -9.83
CA GLU A 227 21.55 -7.36 -9.30
C GLU A 227 22.72 -7.08 -8.34
N ARG A 228 23.26 -8.14 -7.71
CA ARG A 228 24.43 -8.08 -6.84
C ARG A 228 25.71 -7.65 -7.56
N LEU A 229 25.79 -7.79 -8.90
CA LEU A 229 26.93 -7.31 -9.69
C LEU A 229 27.16 -5.80 -9.53
N ARG A 230 26.11 -5.04 -9.19
CA ARG A 230 26.21 -3.61 -8.89
C ARG A 230 27.19 -3.34 -7.75
N GLU A 231 27.23 -4.20 -6.73
CA GLU A 231 28.20 -4.07 -5.62
C GLU A 231 29.64 -4.12 -6.13
N LEU A 232 29.92 -5.04 -7.06
CA LEU A 232 31.24 -5.15 -7.70
C LEU A 232 31.52 -3.89 -8.52
N HIS A 233 30.61 -3.45 -9.40
CA HIS A 233 30.88 -2.28 -10.25
C HIS A 233 30.84 -0.92 -9.54
N ALA A 234 30.22 -0.83 -8.37
CA ALA A 234 30.22 0.38 -7.53
C ALA A 234 31.55 0.59 -6.79
N SER A 235 32.31 -0.48 -6.51
CA SER A 235 33.58 -0.37 -5.79
C SER A 235 34.60 0.51 -6.54
N GLU A 236 35.23 1.45 -5.82
CA GLU A 236 36.23 2.38 -6.38
C GLU A 236 37.59 1.70 -6.61
N ASN A 237 37.91 0.64 -5.86
CA ASN A 237 39.22 0.00 -5.80
C ASN A 237 39.40 -1.20 -6.75
N ASN A 238 38.49 -1.42 -7.71
CA ASN A 238 38.63 -2.51 -8.68
C ASN A 238 38.86 -2.04 -10.12
N THR A 239 39.39 -2.96 -10.92
CA THR A 239 39.81 -2.77 -12.32
C THR A 239 38.73 -3.23 -13.30
N CYS A 240 37.52 -3.46 -12.82
CA CYS A 240 36.44 -3.99 -13.64
C CYS A 240 36.09 -3.03 -14.79
N PRO A 241 35.91 -3.53 -16.03
CA PRO A 241 35.65 -2.68 -17.18
C PRO A 241 34.21 -2.15 -17.16
N LYS A 242 33.95 -1.12 -16.35
CA LYS A 242 32.60 -0.56 -16.11
C LYS A 242 31.89 -0.16 -17.41
N LEU A 243 32.61 0.44 -18.37
CA LEU A 243 32.06 0.82 -19.67
C LEU A 243 31.59 -0.40 -20.49
N LEU A 244 32.36 -1.50 -20.46
CA LEU A 244 31.99 -2.73 -21.16
C LEU A 244 30.72 -3.33 -20.54
N MET A 245 30.63 -3.35 -19.22
CA MET A 245 29.47 -3.91 -18.54
C MET A 245 28.20 -3.07 -18.70
N ARG A 246 28.30 -1.74 -18.79
CA ARG A 246 27.18 -0.89 -19.21
C ARG A 246 26.70 -1.19 -20.63
N LEU A 247 27.59 -1.57 -21.54
CA LEU A 247 27.20 -1.94 -22.91
C LEU A 247 26.56 -3.35 -22.99
N LEU A 248 27.05 -4.30 -22.21
CA LEU A 248 26.58 -5.69 -22.26
C LEU A 248 25.33 -5.95 -21.41
N CYS A 249 25.23 -5.30 -20.25
CA CYS A 249 24.16 -5.51 -19.28
C CYS A 249 23.65 -4.18 -18.69
N PRO A 250 23.17 -3.24 -19.54
CA PRO A 250 22.73 -1.92 -19.09
C PRO A 250 21.60 -2.00 -18.07
N CYS A 251 20.67 -2.94 -18.25
CA CYS A 251 19.50 -3.11 -17.38
C CYS A 251 19.82 -3.45 -15.93
N VAL A 252 21.06 -3.91 -15.64
CA VAL A 252 21.53 -4.19 -14.28
C VAL A 252 22.36 -3.03 -13.72
N ILE A 253 23.26 -2.47 -14.54
CA ILE A 253 24.29 -1.53 -14.08
C ILE A 253 23.81 -0.07 -14.10
N ASP A 254 22.97 0.32 -15.06
CA ASP A 254 22.59 1.71 -15.27
C ASP A 254 21.50 2.25 -14.33
N PRO A 255 20.49 1.46 -13.87
CA PRO A 255 19.46 2.00 -12.98
C PRO A 255 20.05 2.65 -11.73
N GLU A 256 19.46 3.73 -11.22
CA GLU A 256 19.86 4.31 -9.93
C GLU A 256 19.37 3.43 -8.77
N ASP A 257 20.07 3.47 -7.62
CA ASP A 257 19.62 2.72 -6.43
C ASP A 257 18.22 3.19 -6.01
N ASN A 258 17.34 2.25 -5.67
CA ASN A 258 15.93 2.47 -5.31
C ASN A 258 15.02 3.07 -6.41
N SER A 259 15.51 3.25 -7.64
CA SER A 259 14.70 3.66 -8.79
C SER A 259 13.63 2.63 -9.16
N ASN A 260 12.60 3.05 -9.91
CA ASN A 260 11.58 2.13 -10.42
C ASN A 260 12.17 1.10 -11.39
N GLU A 261 13.20 1.49 -12.15
CA GLU A 261 13.97 0.62 -13.04
C GLU A 261 14.69 -0.47 -12.24
N PHE A 262 15.31 -0.12 -11.11
CA PHE A 262 15.96 -1.09 -10.22
C PHE A 262 14.95 -2.02 -9.53
N LYS A 263 13.82 -1.48 -9.04
CA LYS A 263 12.73 -2.30 -8.48
C LYS A 263 12.17 -3.28 -9.52
N LYS A 264 12.05 -2.86 -10.78
CA LYS A 264 11.62 -3.70 -11.90
C LYS A 264 12.64 -4.81 -12.20
N LEU A 265 13.93 -4.51 -12.19
CA LEU A 265 15.00 -5.51 -12.32
C LEU A 265 14.87 -6.61 -11.25
N VAL A 266 14.75 -6.21 -9.97
CA VAL A 266 14.61 -7.16 -8.85
C VAL A 266 13.34 -8.01 -9.03
N TYR A 267 12.22 -7.40 -9.41
CA TYR A 267 10.98 -8.12 -9.69
C TYR A 267 11.15 -9.17 -10.80
N PHE A 268 11.75 -8.81 -11.95
CA PHE A 268 11.96 -9.73 -13.06
C PHE A 268 12.82 -10.93 -12.67
N ILE A 269 13.93 -10.70 -11.95
CA ILE A 269 14.80 -11.77 -11.43
C ILE A 269 14.00 -12.72 -10.54
N ARG A 270 13.25 -12.18 -9.57
CA ARG A 270 12.45 -13.00 -8.66
C ARG A 270 11.36 -13.79 -9.38
N MET A 271 10.70 -13.19 -10.37
CA MET A 271 9.66 -13.87 -11.14
C MET A 271 10.22 -14.95 -12.07
N TYR A 272 11.41 -14.78 -12.64
CA TYR A 272 12.10 -15.85 -13.38
C TYR A 272 12.36 -17.06 -12.48
N GLN A 273 12.84 -16.81 -11.25
CA GLN A 273 13.10 -17.85 -10.26
C GLN A 273 11.81 -18.58 -9.86
N GLU A 274 10.76 -17.82 -9.54
CA GLU A 274 9.51 -18.35 -9.01
C GLU A 274 8.68 -19.08 -10.08
N ARG A 275 8.51 -18.53 -11.28
CA ARG A 275 7.75 -19.20 -12.35
C ARG A 275 8.43 -20.49 -12.82
N THR A 276 9.78 -20.54 -12.82
CA THR A 276 10.52 -21.77 -13.12
C THR A 276 10.32 -22.83 -12.05
N ARG A 277 10.28 -22.44 -10.76
CA ARG A 277 9.93 -23.34 -9.67
C ARG A 277 8.53 -23.91 -9.85
N GLN A 278 7.53 -23.05 -10.10
CA GLN A 278 6.14 -23.46 -10.33
C GLN A 278 5.98 -24.40 -11.53
N LEU A 279 6.74 -24.17 -12.61
CA LEU A 279 6.76 -25.05 -13.78
C LEU A 279 7.20 -26.47 -13.40
N VAL A 280 8.29 -26.63 -12.66
CA VAL A 280 8.78 -27.96 -12.25
C VAL A 280 7.87 -28.59 -11.20
N GLU A 281 7.44 -27.81 -10.22
CA GLU A 281 6.58 -28.25 -9.12
C GLU A 281 5.10 -28.41 -9.50
N SER A 282 4.76 -28.26 -10.77
CA SER A 282 3.45 -28.68 -11.31
C SER A 282 3.32 -30.20 -11.43
N GLY A 283 4.42 -30.94 -11.28
CA GLY A 283 4.47 -32.40 -11.48
C GLY A 283 4.54 -32.84 -12.95
N ARG A 284 4.60 -31.88 -13.89
CA ARG A 284 4.61 -32.12 -15.35
C ARG A 284 5.67 -33.12 -15.83
N TYR A 285 6.82 -33.20 -15.17
CA TYR A 285 7.96 -34.00 -15.63
C TYR A 285 8.21 -35.30 -14.84
N ASP A 286 7.38 -35.60 -13.85
CA ASP A 286 7.48 -36.83 -13.04
C ASP A 286 6.39 -37.86 -13.42
N THR A 287 5.88 -37.76 -14.66
CA THR A 287 4.82 -38.62 -15.19
C THR A 287 5.30 -40.03 -15.56
N THR A 288 6.61 -40.23 -15.72
CA THR A 288 7.27 -41.53 -15.89
C THR A 288 8.28 -41.77 -14.76
N ASP A 289 8.74 -43.01 -14.61
CA ASP A 289 9.74 -43.34 -13.58
C ASP A 289 11.18 -43.21 -14.07
N ASP A 290 11.40 -42.93 -15.37
CA ASP A 290 12.71 -42.85 -16.00
C ASP A 290 13.15 -41.42 -16.36
N PHE A 291 12.34 -40.41 -16.03
CA PHE A 291 12.67 -39.01 -16.25
C PHE A 291 12.32 -38.18 -15.03
N THR A 292 13.12 -37.16 -14.73
CA THR A 292 12.79 -36.14 -13.73
C THR A 292 13.54 -34.85 -14.01
N VAL A 293 12.94 -33.72 -13.62
CA VAL A 293 13.59 -32.41 -13.58
C VAL A 293 13.66 -31.99 -12.13
N VAL A 294 14.86 -31.65 -11.64
CA VAL A 294 15.07 -31.23 -10.26
C VAL A 294 15.66 -29.83 -10.24
N MET A 295 15.00 -28.92 -9.51
CA MET A 295 15.49 -27.56 -9.26
C MET A 295 16.75 -27.58 -8.39
N GLN A 296 17.78 -26.83 -8.79
CA GLN A 296 19.02 -26.65 -8.04
C GLN A 296 19.20 -25.17 -7.67
N PRO A 297 18.68 -24.72 -6.51
CA PRO A 297 18.60 -23.30 -6.17
C PRO A 297 19.86 -22.67 -5.59
N PHE A 298 21.00 -23.37 -5.50
CA PHE A 298 22.20 -22.87 -4.80
C PHE A 298 22.72 -21.48 -5.24
N LEU A 299 22.40 -21.01 -6.46
CA LEU A 299 22.72 -19.66 -6.96
C LEU A 299 21.62 -18.61 -6.72
N ARG A 300 20.43 -19.01 -6.27
CA ARG A 300 19.24 -18.14 -6.19
C ARG A 300 19.51 -16.89 -5.34
N ASN A 301 20.08 -17.06 -4.16
CA ASN A 301 20.36 -16.02 -3.17
C ASN A 301 21.87 -15.93 -2.85
N ALA A 302 22.74 -16.35 -3.77
CA ALA A 302 24.19 -16.30 -3.57
C ALA A 302 24.67 -14.87 -3.32
N SER A 303 25.47 -14.67 -2.28
CA SER A 303 26.04 -13.37 -1.92
C SER A 303 27.26 -13.01 -2.76
N MET A 304 27.50 -11.72 -2.98
CA MET A 304 28.73 -11.23 -3.60
C MET A 304 29.96 -11.67 -2.78
N PRO A 305 30.90 -12.45 -3.33
CA PRO A 305 32.11 -12.85 -2.61
C PRO A 305 32.89 -11.63 -2.12
N LYS A 306 33.39 -11.69 -0.88
CA LYS A 306 34.12 -10.58 -0.26
C LYS A 306 35.58 -10.95 0.03
N THR A 307 36.47 -9.96 -0.04
CA THR A 307 37.82 -10.05 0.50
C THR A 307 37.78 -10.02 2.03
N GLN A 308 38.93 -10.26 2.68
CA GLN A 308 39.05 -10.13 4.14
C GLN A 308 38.69 -8.73 4.66
N ASP A 309 38.81 -7.70 3.81
CA ASP A 309 38.44 -6.32 4.12
C ASP A 309 36.95 -6.02 3.88
N GLY A 310 36.15 -7.01 3.49
CA GLY A 310 34.71 -6.85 3.22
C GLY A 310 34.37 -6.24 1.85
N LEU A 311 35.35 -6.07 0.95
CA LEU A 311 35.15 -5.54 -0.39
C LEU A 311 34.81 -6.64 -1.40
N PRO A 312 34.05 -6.37 -2.48
CA PRO A 312 33.81 -7.37 -3.55
C PRO A 312 35.11 -7.98 -4.10
N ASP A 313 35.23 -9.31 -4.07
CA ASP A 313 36.42 -10.04 -4.52
C ASP A 313 36.33 -10.38 -6.02
N SER A 314 36.94 -9.52 -6.84
CA SER A 314 37.03 -9.71 -8.30
C SER A 314 37.74 -11.01 -8.73
N SER A 315 38.47 -11.72 -7.86
CA SER A 315 39.16 -12.97 -8.23
C SER A 315 38.23 -14.15 -8.52
N TYR A 316 36.94 -14.03 -8.14
CA TYR A 316 35.89 -14.98 -8.51
C TYR A 316 35.35 -14.77 -9.93
N PHE A 317 35.75 -13.68 -10.61
CA PHE A 317 35.28 -13.33 -11.94
C PHE A 317 36.42 -13.35 -12.96
N ALA A 318 36.07 -13.61 -14.22
CA ALA A 318 36.96 -13.44 -15.37
C ALA A 318 37.32 -11.94 -15.54
N PRO A 319 38.29 -11.58 -16.40
CA PRO A 319 38.74 -10.19 -16.57
C PRO A 319 37.65 -9.16 -16.94
N ASP A 320 36.46 -9.59 -17.38
CA ASP A 320 35.33 -8.71 -17.63
C ASP A 320 34.49 -8.38 -16.38
N CYS A 321 34.78 -9.01 -15.24
CA CYS A 321 34.03 -8.91 -13.98
C CYS A 321 32.55 -9.33 -14.09
N PHE A 322 32.24 -10.25 -15.01
CA PHE A 322 30.89 -10.79 -15.18
C PHE A 322 30.89 -12.30 -15.23
N HIS A 323 31.69 -12.89 -16.12
CA HIS A 323 31.81 -14.35 -16.18
C HIS A 323 32.58 -14.90 -14.98
N PHE A 324 32.32 -16.15 -14.63
CA PHE A 324 33.03 -16.81 -13.54
C PHE A 324 34.50 -17.09 -13.92
N SER A 325 35.41 -16.84 -12.98
CA SER A 325 36.77 -17.36 -13.10
C SER A 325 36.78 -18.88 -12.86
N GLN A 326 37.90 -19.55 -13.15
CA GLN A 326 38.09 -20.96 -12.78
C GLN A 326 37.81 -21.21 -11.28
N LYS A 327 38.15 -20.26 -10.40
CA LYS A 327 37.89 -20.33 -8.95
C LYS A 327 36.39 -20.46 -8.67
N CYS A 328 35.56 -19.61 -9.29
CA CYS A 328 34.13 -19.62 -9.09
C CYS A 328 33.46 -20.83 -9.76
N HIS A 329 33.95 -21.26 -10.93
CA HIS A 329 33.51 -22.51 -11.54
C HIS A 329 33.74 -23.73 -10.62
N SER A 330 34.90 -23.82 -9.96
CA SER A 330 35.15 -24.88 -8.99
C SER A 330 34.15 -24.87 -7.83
N GLN A 331 33.81 -23.70 -7.29
CA GLN A 331 32.83 -23.59 -6.19
C GLN A 331 31.41 -23.90 -6.66
N ALA A 332 31.00 -23.42 -7.85
CA ALA A 332 29.69 -23.73 -8.42
C ALA A 332 29.51 -25.25 -8.66
N ALA A 333 30.58 -25.95 -9.06
CA ALA A 333 30.55 -27.42 -9.19
C ALA A 333 30.34 -28.13 -7.85
N ARG A 334 31.02 -27.68 -6.78
CA ARG A 334 30.88 -28.22 -5.42
C ARG A 334 29.47 -27.94 -4.86
N ALA A 335 28.96 -26.74 -5.09
CA ALA A 335 27.62 -26.33 -4.70
C ALA A 335 26.54 -27.15 -5.41
N LEU A 336 26.63 -27.33 -6.74
CA LEU A 336 25.69 -28.17 -7.48
C LEU A 336 25.71 -29.61 -7.00
N TRP A 337 26.89 -30.19 -6.78
CA TRP A 337 27.01 -31.54 -6.23
C TRP A 337 26.32 -31.67 -4.87
N LYS A 338 26.59 -30.74 -3.95
CA LYS A 338 25.93 -30.68 -2.63
C LYS A 338 24.40 -30.62 -2.80
N ASN A 339 23.92 -29.72 -3.65
CA ASN A 339 22.50 -29.49 -3.87
C ASN A 339 21.78 -30.71 -4.47
N MET A 340 22.45 -31.50 -5.33
CA MET A 340 21.91 -32.77 -5.86
C MET A 340 21.67 -33.85 -4.78
N LEU A 341 22.36 -33.76 -3.64
CA LEU A 341 22.25 -34.73 -2.53
C LEU A 341 21.34 -34.25 -1.39
N GLU A 342 21.05 -32.95 -1.31
CA GLU A 342 20.17 -32.35 -0.31
C GLU A 342 18.68 -32.70 -0.54
N PRO A 343 17.93 -33.07 0.51
CA PRO A 343 16.48 -33.31 0.43
C PRO A 343 15.73 -32.13 -0.19
N LEU A 344 14.65 -32.42 -0.90
CA LEU A 344 13.78 -31.36 -1.44
C LEU A 344 13.05 -30.64 -0.31
N GLY A 345 12.97 -29.30 -0.40
CA GLY A 345 12.52 -28.42 0.69
C GLY A 345 13.64 -27.94 1.61
N GLU A 346 14.79 -28.62 1.63
CA GLU A 346 15.97 -28.28 2.45
C GLU A 346 17.21 -27.94 1.61
N LYS A 347 17.05 -27.86 0.28
CA LYS A 347 18.12 -27.50 -0.64
C LYS A 347 18.65 -26.11 -0.30
N THR A 348 19.97 -25.99 -0.15
CA THR A 348 20.64 -24.70 0.06
C THR A 348 20.35 -23.79 -1.15
N ASP A 349 19.91 -22.56 -0.90
CA ASP A 349 19.59 -21.57 -1.93
C ASP A 349 20.45 -20.30 -1.87
N ASN A 350 21.28 -20.15 -0.83
CA ASN A 350 22.11 -18.99 -0.54
C ASN A 350 23.59 -19.39 -0.33
N GLU A 351 24.14 -20.21 -1.22
CA GLU A 351 25.48 -20.76 -1.04
C GLU A 351 26.55 -19.66 -0.99
N ARG A 352 27.42 -19.73 0.03
CA ARG A 352 28.54 -18.82 0.21
C ARG A 352 29.75 -19.29 -0.58
N ILE A 353 29.86 -18.80 -1.81
CA ILE A 353 30.93 -19.18 -2.76
C ILE A 353 32.33 -18.76 -2.27
N ASP A 354 32.40 -17.79 -1.36
CA ASP A 354 33.63 -17.34 -0.69
C ASP A 354 34.16 -18.34 0.34
N ASP A 355 33.29 -19.18 0.90
CA ASP A 355 33.65 -20.22 1.87
C ASP A 355 34.11 -21.51 1.17
N GLU A 356 34.83 -22.37 1.89
CA GLU A 356 35.21 -23.68 1.36
C GLU A 356 34.02 -24.66 1.39
N ILE A 357 33.48 -25.02 0.22
CA ILE A 357 32.34 -25.93 0.11
C ILE A 357 32.80 -27.40 0.12
N VAL A 358 32.82 -28.05 1.28
CA VAL A 358 33.23 -29.47 1.36
C VAL A 358 32.26 -30.37 0.58
N LEU A 359 32.80 -31.27 -0.25
CA LEU A 359 31.99 -32.24 -1.01
C LEU A 359 31.32 -33.23 -0.04
N THR A 360 30.00 -33.27 -0.07
CA THR A 360 29.19 -34.24 0.68
C THR A 360 29.16 -35.59 -0.03
N CYS A 361 28.95 -36.67 0.73
CA CYS A 361 28.91 -38.03 0.20
C CYS A 361 27.54 -38.66 0.45
N PRO A 362 26.99 -39.43 -0.51
CA PRO A 362 25.82 -40.25 -0.27
C PRO A 362 26.07 -41.21 0.90
N SER A 363 25.06 -41.42 1.75
CA SER A 363 25.14 -42.37 2.87
C SER A 363 24.59 -43.74 2.44
N GLU A 364 24.87 -44.80 3.21
CA GLU A 364 24.26 -46.11 2.94
C GLU A 364 22.72 -46.09 3.07
N ALA A 365 22.18 -45.22 3.93
CA ALA A 365 20.74 -45.05 4.10
C ALA A 365 20.10 -44.27 2.94
N GLU A 366 20.86 -43.37 2.32
CA GLU A 366 20.38 -42.46 1.28
C GLU A 366 21.41 -42.38 0.12
N PRO A 367 21.59 -43.47 -0.65
CA PRO A 367 22.66 -43.57 -1.64
C PRO A 367 22.32 -42.90 -2.98
N PHE A 368 21.10 -42.38 -3.13
CA PHE A 368 20.54 -41.92 -4.40
C PHE A 368 20.59 -40.40 -4.57
N LEU A 369 20.64 -39.94 -5.81
CA LEU A 369 20.39 -38.54 -6.16
C LEU A 369 18.95 -38.17 -5.78
N ARG A 370 18.74 -36.95 -5.26
CA ARG A 370 17.44 -36.51 -4.74
C ARG A 370 16.51 -36.09 -5.86
N THR A 371 15.29 -36.60 -5.81
CA THR A 371 14.16 -36.33 -6.71
C THR A 371 12.91 -36.03 -5.90
N TYR A 372 11.87 -35.46 -6.52
CA TYR A 372 10.60 -35.19 -5.84
C TYR A 372 9.97 -36.46 -5.27
N LYS A 373 9.95 -37.58 -6.02
CA LYS A 373 9.39 -38.85 -5.52
C LYS A 373 10.18 -39.48 -4.37
N ASN A 374 11.51 -39.58 -4.45
CA ASN A 374 12.31 -40.18 -3.36
C ASN A 374 12.55 -39.25 -2.16
N SER A 375 12.00 -38.04 -2.19
CA SER A 375 11.97 -37.11 -1.06
C SER A 375 10.57 -36.96 -0.45
N ASN A 376 9.59 -37.79 -0.85
CA ASN A 376 8.19 -37.73 -0.41
C ASN A 376 7.51 -36.36 -0.63
N PHE A 377 7.88 -35.63 -1.69
CA PHE A 377 7.25 -34.35 -2.00
C PHE A 377 5.82 -34.53 -2.51
N THR A 378 4.88 -33.71 -2.03
CA THR A 378 3.48 -33.71 -2.50
C THR A 378 3.23 -32.48 -3.36
N TYR A 379 2.88 -32.69 -4.63
CA TYR A 379 2.57 -31.61 -5.56
C TYR A 379 1.28 -30.85 -5.15
N PRO A 380 1.26 -29.51 -5.22
CA PRO A 380 0.05 -28.73 -4.96
C PRO A 380 -1.01 -28.97 -6.04
N ASN A 381 -2.26 -29.28 -5.64
CA ASN A 381 -3.37 -29.50 -6.57
C ASN A 381 -3.72 -28.20 -7.32
N GLN A 382 -3.52 -28.17 -8.64
CA GLN A 382 -3.59 -26.97 -9.48
C GLN A 382 -5.01 -26.54 -9.93
N THR A 383 -6.09 -27.14 -9.41
CA THR A 383 -7.47 -26.75 -9.77
C THR A 383 -8.22 -26.23 -8.55
N SER A 384 -8.06 -24.93 -8.29
CA SER A 384 -8.89 -24.23 -7.30
C SER A 384 -10.20 -23.82 -7.94
N TYR A 385 -11.27 -24.58 -7.71
CA TYR A 385 -12.63 -24.12 -7.96
C TYR A 385 -13.01 -23.14 -6.84
N TYR A 386 -13.36 -21.90 -7.19
CA TYR A 386 -13.77 -20.88 -6.22
C TYR A 386 -15.29 -20.79 -6.06
N GLY A 387 -15.96 -21.91 -6.30
CA GLY A 387 -17.41 -22.02 -6.16
C GLY A 387 -17.88 -22.08 -4.71
N SER A 388 -19.20 -22.09 -4.58
CA SER A 388 -19.91 -22.16 -3.31
C SER A 388 -21.08 -23.14 -3.44
N GLN A 389 -21.60 -23.54 -2.30
CA GLN A 389 -22.87 -24.26 -2.22
C GLN A 389 -23.88 -23.39 -1.48
N LEU A 390 -25.12 -23.39 -1.97
CA LEU A 390 -26.23 -22.71 -1.33
C LEU A 390 -27.24 -23.76 -0.84
N LEU A 391 -27.45 -23.82 0.47
CA LEU A 391 -28.21 -24.89 1.12
C LEU A 391 -29.63 -24.48 1.54
N CYS A 392 -30.22 -23.48 0.86
CA CYS A 392 -31.52 -22.93 1.24
C CYS A 392 -32.68 -23.86 0.89
N GLU A 393 -33.58 -24.09 1.86
CA GLU A 393 -34.80 -24.89 1.70
C GLU A 393 -35.89 -24.14 0.92
N ASP A 394 -36.18 -22.88 1.28
CA ASP A 394 -37.13 -22.02 0.56
C ASP A 394 -36.39 -21.17 -0.48
N ARG A 395 -36.69 -21.43 -1.76
CA ARG A 395 -36.22 -20.64 -2.90
C ARG A 395 -37.36 -20.06 -3.72
N SER A 396 -38.58 -20.10 -3.18
CA SER A 396 -39.78 -19.68 -3.90
C SER A 396 -39.89 -18.16 -4.01
N PRO A 397 -40.43 -17.64 -5.13
CA PRO A 397 -40.79 -16.23 -5.25
C PRO A 397 -41.91 -15.87 -4.27
N SER A 398 -42.13 -14.57 -4.06
CA SER A 398 -43.23 -14.08 -3.23
C SER A 398 -44.58 -14.45 -3.82
N PHE A 399 -45.51 -14.89 -2.95
CA PHE A 399 -46.89 -15.14 -3.32
C PHE A 399 -47.84 -14.43 -2.35
N PRO A 400 -48.58 -13.40 -2.79
CA PRO A 400 -48.60 -12.80 -4.15
C PRO A 400 -47.28 -12.12 -4.55
N PRO A 401 -47.06 -11.79 -5.85
CA PRO A 401 -45.86 -11.09 -6.30
C PRO A 401 -45.59 -9.81 -5.51
N ALA A 402 -44.33 -9.56 -5.18
CA ALA A 402 -43.93 -8.40 -4.38
C ALA A 402 -44.37 -7.08 -5.05
N THR A 403 -45.14 -6.28 -4.32
CA THR A 403 -45.57 -4.92 -4.72
C THR A 403 -44.76 -3.83 -4.04
N SER A 404 -43.89 -4.20 -3.10
CA SER A 404 -43.03 -3.30 -2.34
C SER A 404 -41.61 -3.86 -2.30
N VAL A 405 -40.62 -2.97 -2.39
CA VAL A 405 -39.19 -3.28 -2.26
C VAL A 405 -38.87 -3.89 -0.89
N HIS A 406 -39.67 -3.58 0.14
CA HIS A 406 -39.52 -4.09 1.50
C HIS A 406 -40.02 -5.54 1.67
N SER A 407 -40.75 -6.06 0.67
CA SER A 407 -41.26 -7.43 0.63
C SER A 407 -40.55 -8.29 -0.42
N LEU A 408 -39.38 -7.86 -0.88
CA LEU A 408 -38.66 -8.51 -1.97
C LEU A 408 -37.89 -9.75 -1.47
N LYS A 409 -38.27 -10.94 -1.94
CA LYS A 409 -37.45 -12.15 -1.78
C LYS A 409 -36.37 -12.20 -2.86
N PRO A 410 -35.26 -12.95 -2.67
CA PRO A 410 -34.25 -13.11 -3.72
C PRO A 410 -34.81 -13.58 -5.06
N ALA A 411 -35.78 -14.51 -5.05
CA ALA A 411 -36.43 -15.04 -6.25
C ALA A 411 -37.31 -14.03 -7.00
N ASP A 412 -37.66 -12.89 -6.40
CA ASP A 412 -38.45 -11.84 -7.06
C ASP A 412 -37.60 -10.92 -7.94
N VAL A 413 -36.29 -10.84 -7.68
CA VAL A 413 -35.35 -10.07 -8.49
C VAL A 413 -35.26 -10.69 -9.87
N LYS A 414 -35.35 -9.84 -10.91
CA LYS A 414 -35.24 -10.26 -12.31
C LYS A 414 -34.07 -9.61 -13.04
N ILE A 415 -33.69 -8.40 -12.64
CA ILE A 415 -32.61 -7.65 -13.27
C ILE A 415 -31.51 -7.40 -12.24
N ILE A 416 -30.27 -7.68 -12.59
CA ILE A 416 -29.10 -7.25 -11.82
C ILE A 416 -28.26 -6.31 -12.69
N ALA A 417 -27.78 -5.22 -12.11
CA ALA A 417 -26.92 -4.24 -12.76
C ALA A 417 -25.83 -3.75 -11.81
N ALA A 418 -24.77 -3.16 -12.35
CA ALA A 418 -23.71 -2.57 -11.53
C ALA A 418 -23.07 -1.32 -12.13
N LEU A 419 -22.70 -0.40 -11.26
CA LEU A 419 -21.92 0.82 -11.54
C LEU A 419 -20.65 0.81 -10.69
N GLY A 420 -19.53 1.29 -11.22
CA GLY A 420 -18.29 1.37 -10.46
C GLY A 420 -17.01 1.56 -11.27
N ASP A 421 -15.90 1.08 -10.70
CA ASP A 421 -14.55 1.16 -11.27
C ASP A 421 -14.00 -0.21 -11.74
N SER A 422 -12.68 -0.36 -11.77
CA SER A 422 -11.97 -1.59 -12.17
C SER A 422 -12.34 -2.80 -11.33
N LEU A 423 -12.66 -2.62 -10.04
CA LEU A 423 -13.07 -3.73 -9.17
C LEU A 423 -14.44 -4.29 -9.61
N THR A 424 -15.37 -3.42 -9.99
CA THR A 424 -16.70 -3.83 -10.47
C THR A 424 -16.64 -4.31 -11.93
N ALA A 425 -15.71 -3.79 -12.72
CA ALA A 425 -15.44 -4.28 -14.08
C ALA A 425 -14.77 -5.67 -14.10
N GLY A 426 -14.07 -6.02 -13.04
CA GLY A 426 -13.33 -7.27 -12.95
C GLY A 426 -12.00 -7.24 -13.71
N THR A 427 -11.29 -6.13 -13.61
CA THR A 427 -9.92 -5.99 -14.14
C THR A 427 -8.99 -7.03 -13.49
N GLY A 428 -8.32 -7.84 -14.31
CA GLY A 428 -7.26 -8.74 -13.87
C GLY A 428 -7.68 -9.96 -13.04
N ILE A 429 -8.99 -10.25 -12.89
CA ILE A 429 -9.49 -11.28 -11.95
C ILE A 429 -8.85 -12.66 -12.16
N ALA A 430 -8.70 -13.09 -13.41
CA ALA A 430 -8.15 -14.39 -13.78
C ALA A 430 -6.76 -14.27 -14.43
N SER A 431 -6.11 -13.12 -14.30
CA SER A 431 -4.78 -12.90 -14.87
C SER A 431 -3.71 -13.62 -14.07
N ASP A 432 -2.81 -14.29 -14.78
CA ASP A 432 -1.62 -14.94 -14.23
C ASP A 432 -0.33 -14.13 -14.50
N SER A 433 -0.44 -13.03 -15.26
CA SER A 433 0.67 -12.17 -15.65
C SER A 433 0.27 -10.70 -15.71
N LEU A 434 1.27 -9.82 -15.60
CA LEU A 434 1.08 -8.38 -15.73
C LEU A 434 0.65 -7.95 -17.14
N LEU A 435 0.93 -8.76 -18.17
CA LEU A 435 0.55 -8.47 -19.55
C LEU A 435 -0.96 -8.57 -19.77
N ASP A 436 -1.64 -9.44 -19.02
CA ASP A 436 -3.08 -9.67 -19.10
C ASP A 436 -3.88 -8.81 -18.09
N LEU A 437 -3.21 -8.01 -17.26
CA LEU A 437 -3.85 -7.23 -16.20
C LEU A 437 -4.93 -6.26 -16.73
N GLY A 438 -4.74 -5.74 -17.95
CA GLY A 438 -5.71 -4.85 -18.59
C GLY A 438 -7.01 -5.54 -19.03
N THR A 439 -7.08 -6.87 -18.96
CA THR A 439 -8.27 -7.63 -19.35
C THR A 439 -9.36 -7.48 -18.29
N GLU A 440 -10.55 -7.08 -18.74
CA GLU A 440 -11.74 -6.94 -17.91
C GLU A 440 -12.54 -8.24 -17.96
N TYR A 441 -12.38 -9.09 -16.95
CA TYR A 441 -13.08 -10.36 -16.78
C TYR A 441 -14.49 -10.15 -16.25
N ARG A 442 -15.31 -9.48 -17.07
CA ARG A 442 -16.68 -9.07 -16.77
C ARG A 442 -17.53 -10.20 -16.19
N GLY A 443 -17.39 -11.42 -16.71
CA GLY A 443 -18.15 -12.59 -16.27
C GLY A 443 -17.76 -13.16 -14.90
N LEU A 444 -16.60 -12.80 -14.37
CA LEU A 444 -16.09 -13.23 -13.06
C LEU A 444 -16.24 -12.17 -11.96
N SER A 445 -16.74 -10.97 -12.31
CA SER A 445 -16.90 -9.87 -11.35
C SER A 445 -17.82 -10.26 -10.20
N TRP A 446 -17.35 -10.03 -8.97
CA TRP A 446 -18.02 -10.40 -7.71
C TRP A 446 -19.48 -9.94 -7.61
N SER A 447 -19.80 -8.74 -8.09
CA SER A 447 -21.12 -8.11 -7.94
C SER A 447 -22.07 -8.33 -9.11
N ILE A 448 -21.55 -8.69 -10.30
CA ILE A 448 -22.35 -8.66 -11.55
C ILE A 448 -21.96 -9.71 -12.60
N GLY A 449 -20.89 -10.49 -12.40
CA GLY A 449 -20.51 -11.55 -13.32
C GLY A 449 -21.42 -12.79 -13.25
N GLY A 450 -21.66 -13.47 -14.36
CA GLY A 450 -22.51 -14.66 -14.44
C GLY A 450 -21.91 -15.84 -15.18
N ASP A 451 -20.57 -15.90 -15.30
CA ASP A 451 -19.90 -17.05 -15.91
C ASP A 451 -20.04 -18.30 -15.03
N ALA A 452 -20.13 -19.46 -15.69
CA ALA A 452 -20.28 -20.78 -15.07
C ALA A 452 -21.51 -20.91 -14.13
N SER A 453 -21.43 -21.83 -13.16
CA SER A 453 -22.43 -22.08 -12.11
C SER A 453 -21.86 -21.66 -10.75
N LEU A 454 -22.74 -21.52 -9.74
CA LEU A 454 -22.33 -21.23 -8.36
C LEU A 454 -21.30 -22.25 -7.83
N GLU A 455 -21.43 -23.53 -8.19
CA GLU A 455 -20.51 -24.60 -7.79
C GLU A 455 -19.07 -24.40 -8.29
N ASN A 456 -18.87 -23.59 -9.34
CA ASN A 456 -17.55 -23.35 -9.94
C ASN A 456 -17.05 -21.92 -9.72
N VAL A 457 -17.95 -20.93 -9.80
CA VAL A 457 -17.62 -19.49 -9.71
C VAL A 457 -18.66 -18.79 -8.84
N THR A 458 -18.22 -18.25 -7.71
CA THR A 458 -19.09 -17.50 -6.80
C THR A 458 -19.16 -16.03 -7.19
N THR A 459 -20.31 -15.59 -7.68
CA THR A 459 -20.65 -14.18 -7.94
C THR A 459 -22.06 -13.92 -7.44
N LEU A 460 -22.41 -12.65 -7.22
CA LEU A 460 -23.77 -12.29 -6.78
C LEU A 460 -24.84 -12.82 -7.75
N PRO A 461 -24.75 -12.65 -9.09
CA PRO A 461 -25.72 -13.24 -10.01
C PRO A 461 -25.80 -14.77 -9.97
N ASN A 462 -24.68 -15.47 -9.81
CA ASN A 462 -24.71 -16.94 -9.71
C ASN A 462 -25.43 -17.40 -8.44
N ILE A 463 -25.36 -16.63 -7.34
CA ILE A 463 -26.18 -16.89 -6.15
C ILE A 463 -27.67 -16.62 -6.42
N PHE A 464 -28.01 -15.50 -7.06
CA PHE A 464 -29.41 -15.20 -7.39
C PHE A 464 -30.03 -16.20 -8.38
N ARG A 465 -29.24 -16.78 -9.30
CA ARG A 465 -29.69 -17.81 -10.24
C ARG A 465 -30.18 -19.09 -9.56
N GLU A 466 -29.72 -19.38 -8.34
CA GLU A 466 -30.24 -20.48 -7.52
C GLU A 466 -31.68 -20.25 -7.04
N PHE A 467 -32.12 -19.00 -6.98
CA PHE A 467 -33.49 -18.58 -6.62
C PHE A 467 -34.35 -18.29 -7.84
N ASN A 468 -33.76 -17.67 -8.86
CA ASN A 468 -34.43 -17.34 -10.11
C ASN A 468 -33.48 -17.57 -11.29
N ALA A 469 -33.63 -18.71 -11.97
CA ALA A 469 -32.81 -19.06 -13.13
C ALA A 469 -33.01 -18.14 -14.35
N THR A 470 -34.03 -17.27 -14.33
CA THR A 470 -34.40 -16.37 -15.44
C THR A 470 -33.90 -14.94 -15.29
N ILE A 471 -33.09 -14.64 -14.26
CA ILE A 471 -32.51 -13.31 -14.12
C ILE A 471 -31.70 -12.91 -15.36
N VAL A 472 -31.70 -11.63 -15.68
CA VAL A 472 -30.88 -11.03 -16.75
C VAL A 472 -30.13 -9.82 -16.21
N GLY A 473 -29.19 -9.30 -16.98
CA GLY A 473 -28.44 -8.07 -16.65
C GLY A 473 -26.98 -8.31 -16.28
N TYR A 474 -26.68 -9.51 -15.77
CA TYR A 474 -25.32 -9.93 -15.44
C TYR A 474 -24.40 -9.96 -16.67
N SER A 475 -23.11 -9.75 -16.43
CA SER A 475 -22.06 -9.77 -17.45
C SER A 475 -21.46 -11.16 -17.63
N THR A 476 -20.87 -11.43 -18.80
CA THR A 476 -20.25 -12.73 -19.16
C THR A 476 -18.96 -12.53 -19.92
N GLY A 477 -17.99 -13.44 -19.80
CA GLY A 477 -16.73 -13.39 -20.55
C GLY A 477 -15.89 -12.14 -20.26
N THR A 478 -15.18 -11.66 -21.27
CA THR A 478 -14.29 -10.48 -21.19
C THR A 478 -14.76 -9.35 -22.10
N GLY A 479 -14.40 -8.10 -21.79
CA GLY A 479 -14.65 -6.95 -22.66
C GLY A 479 -14.85 -5.64 -21.90
N SER A 480 -14.85 -4.53 -22.64
CA SER A 480 -15.13 -3.17 -22.16
C SER A 480 -16.60 -2.96 -21.81
N GLU A 481 -16.95 -1.82 -21.24
CA GLU A 481 -18.33 -1.44 -20.91
C GLU A 481 -19.24 -1.31 -22.15
N ASN A 482 -18.65 -1.17 -23.34
CA ASN A 482 -19.37 -1.06 -24.61
C ASN A 482 -19.59 -2.43 -25.29
N ASP A 483 -18.93 -3.48 -24.82
CA ASP A 483 -19.07 -4.81 -25.38
C ASP A 483 -20.37 -5.48 -24.91
N SER A 484 -20.96 -6.32 -25.76
CA SER A 484 -22.19 -7.05 -25.43
C SER A 484 -22.07 -7.91 -24.17
N ASN A 485 -20.85 -8.34 -23.87
CA ASN A 485 -20.45 -9.14 -22.71
C ASN A 485 -20.61 -8.39 -21.38
N ALA A 486 -20.47 -7.06 -21.37
CA ALA A 486 -20.66 -6.26 -20.15
C ALA A 486 -22.15 -6.09 -19.79
N PHE A 487 -23.03 -6.07 -20.78
CA PHE A 487 -24.47 -5.86 -20.63
C PHE A 487 -24.84 -4.71 -19.65
N LEU A 488 -25.34 -4.99 -18.43
CA LEU A 488 -25.68 -3.95 -17.44
C LEU A 488 -24.57 -3.68 -16.40
N ASN A 489 -23.39 -4.27 -16.58
CA ASN A 489 -22.18 -3.85 -15.89
C ASN A 489 -21.60 -2.61 -16.59
N GLN A 490 -21.87 -1.43 -16.02
CA GLN A 490 -21.45 -0.14 -16.57
C GLN A 490 -20.22 0.42 -15.86
N ALA A 491 -19.52 -0.40 -15.08
CA ALA A 491 -18.29 -0.01 -14.41
C ALA A 491 -17.13 0.17 -15.42
N VAL A 492 -16.27 1.14 -15.15
CA VAL A 492 -15.17 1.54 -16.05
C VAL A 492 -13.86 1.59 -15.27
N PRO A 493 -12.79 0.87 -15.68
CA PRO A 493 -11.49 0.95 -15.00
C PRO A 493 -10.97 2.38 -14.89
N GLY A 494 -10.42 2.74 -13.73
CA GLY A 494 -9.96 4.09 -13.42
C GLY A 494 -11.07 5.12 -13.13
N ALA A 495 -12.34 4.71 -13.14
CA ALA A 495 -13.44 5.62 -12.81
C ALA A 495 -13.33 6.16 -11.38
N GLN A 496 -13.66 7.43 -11.26
CA GLN A 496 -13.80 8.18 -10.01
C GLN A 496 -15.28 8.53 -9.77
N ALA A 497 -15.62 9.03 -8.58
CA ALA A 497 -17.01 9.36 -8.24
C ALA A 497 -17.70 10.30 -9.25
N GLU A 498 -16.98 11.21 -9.91
CA GLU A 498 -17.56 12.11 -10.93
C GLU A 498 -18.05 11.43 -12.21
N HIS A 499 -17.58 10.21 -12.47
CA HIS A 499 -17.97 9.44 -13.65
C HIS A 499 -19.27 8.66 -13.43
N LEU A 500 -19.67 8.40 -12.18
CA LEU A 500 -20.85 7.61 -11.86
C LEU A 500 -22.17 8.18 -12.43
N PRO A 501 -22.43 9.50 -12.41
CA PRO A 501 -23.65 10.05 -13.04
C PRO A 501 -23.77 9.72 -14.53
N ALA A 502 -22.65 9.60 -15.25
CA ALA A 502 -22.67 9.19 -16.66
C ALA A 502 -22.97 7.69 -16.80
N GLN A 503 -22.35 6.85 -15.97
CA GLN A 503 -22.64 5.41 -15.94
C GLN A 503 -24.12 5.13 -15.62
N ALA A 504 -24.71 5.84 -14.66
CA ALA A 504 -26.13 5.71 -14.30
C ALA A 504 -27.07 6.07 -15.47
N ARG A 505 -26.81 7.18 -16.18
CA ARG A 505 -27.60 7.54 -17.37
C ARG A 505 -27.49 6.50 -18.49
N ASN A 506 -26.30 5.92 -18.70
CA ASN A 506 -26.14 4.88 -19.70
C ASN A 506 -26.88 3.59 -19.29
N LEU A 507 -26.82 3.23 -18.00
CA LEU A 507 -27.55 2.09 -17.46
C LEU A 507 -29.06 2.23 -17.67
N LEU A 508 -29.63 3.41 -17.38
CA LEU A 508 -31.04 3.71 -17.64
C LEU A 508 -31.41 3.48 -19.11
N ARG A 509 -30.62 4.06 -20.02
CA ARG A 509 -30.84 3.91 -21.46
C ARG A 509 -30.85 2.44 -21.88
N LEU A 510 -29.93 1.63 -21.36
CA LEU A 510 -29.87 0.19 -21.66
C LEU A 510 -31.09 -0.55 -21.12
N MET A 511 -31.51 -0.27 -19.88
CA MET A 511 -32.68 -0.91 -19.29
C MET A 511 -34.00 -0.52 -19.98
N GLU A 512 -34.12 0.71 -20.46
CA GLU A 512 -35.32 1.20 -21.16
C GLU A 512 -35.46 0.64 -22.60
N THR A 513 -34.34 0.30 -23.23
CA THR A 513 -34.32 -0.09 -24.66
C THR A 513 -34.19 -1.59 -24.89
N ASP A 514 -33.72 -2.36 -23.90
CA ASP A 514 -33.54 -3.80 -24.06
C ASP A 514 -34.90 -4.55 -23.98
N PRO A 515 -35.28 -5.31 -25.02
CA PRO A 515 -36.58 -5.98 -25.07
C PRO A 515 -36.74 -7.13 -24.05
N ARG A 516 -35.65 -7.56 -23.40
CA ARG A 516 -35.70 -8.59 -22.34
C ARG A 516 -36.13 -8.03 -21.00
N ILE A 517 -36.18 -6.70 -20.85
CA ILE A 517 -36.42 -6.01 -19.59
C ILE A 517 -37.77 -5.31 -19.65
N ASP A 518 -38.70 -5.70 -18.78
CA ASP A 518 -39.86 -4.84 -18.51
C ASP A 518 -39.42 -3.76 -17.53
N PHE A 519 -39.06 -2.60 -18.08
CA PHE A 519 -38.53 -1.48 -17.31
C PHE A 519 -39.48 -1.07 -16.18
N ASN A 520 -40.80 -1.19 -16.35
CA ASN A 520 -41.78 -0.77 -15.33
C ASN A 520 -42.18 -1.90 -14.37
N ALA A 521 -42.19 -3.16 -14.82
CA ALA A 521 -42.74 -4.27 -14.03
C ALA A 521 -41.70 -5.08 -13.27
N ASP A 522 -40.47 -5.21 -13.79
CA ASP A 522 -39.47 -6.11 -13.23
C ASP A 522 -38.73 -5.52 -12.03
N TRP A 523 -38.43 -6.32 -11.00
CA TRP A 523 -37.61 -5.86 -9.87
C TRP A 523 -36.12 -5.86 -10.22
N LYS A 524 -35.44 -4.76 -9.89
CA LYS A 524 -34.05 -4.48 -10.25
C LYS A 524 -33.19 -4.38 -9.00
N LEU A 525 -32.06 -5.08 -8.98
CA LEU A 525 -31.00 -4.91 -7.98
C LEU A 525 -29.81 -4.21 -8.65
N ILE A 526 -29.41 -3.05 -8.14
CA ILE A 526 -28.31 -2.26 -8.71
C ILE A 526 -27.20 -2.13 -7.67
N THR A 527 -26.03 -2.70 -7.93
CA THR A 527 -24.86 -2.53 -7.06
C THR A 527 -24.05 -1.30 -7.48
N VAL A 528 -23.67 -0.46 -6.53
CA VAL A 528 -22.83 0.73 -6.78
C VAL A 528 -21.60 0.66 -5.89
N HIS A 529 -20.40 0.72 -6.45
CA HIS A 529 -19.15 0.77 -5.69
C HIS A 529 -18.10 1.65 -6.38
N ILE A 530 -17.57 2.64 -5.69
CA ILE A 530 -16.55 3.58 -6.20
C ILE A 530 -15.74 4.15 -5.03
N GLY A 531 -14.63 4.83 -5.34
CA GLY A 531 -13.95 5.74 -4.41
C GLY A 531 -12.48 5.41 -4.17
N ALA A 532 -12.02 4.21 -4.56
CA ALA A 532 -10.61 3.86 -4.45
C ALA A 532 -9.72 4.80 -5.27
N ASN A 533 -10.10 5.09 -6.53
CA ASN A 533 -9.37 6.02 -7.39
C ASN A 533 -9.38 7.47 -6.85
N ASP A 534 -10.47 7.90 -6.20
CA ASP A 534 -10.55 9.20 -5.55
C ASP A 534 -9.55 9.28 -4.38
N LEU A 535 -9.50 8.26 -3.52
CA LEU A 535 -8.54 8.17 -2.40
C LEU A 535 -7.08 8.07 -2.88
N CYS A 536 -6.81 7.30 -3.94
CA CYS A 536 -5.49 7.17 -4.54
C CYS A 536 -4.94 8.48 -5.13
N ASN A 537 -5.81 9.47 -5.40
CA ASN A 537 -5.44 10.78 -5.91
C ASN A 537 -5.71 11.92 -4.90
N TYR A 538 -6.20 11.61 -3.70
CA TYR A 538 -6.59 12.62 -2.72
C TYR A 538 -5.46 13.59 -2.37
N CYS A 539 -4.25 13.08 -2.12
CA CYS A 539 -3.09 13.91 -1.79
C CYS A 539 -2.65 14.85 -2.92
N LYS A 540 -3.05 14.57 -4.18
CA LYS A 540 -2.71 15.40 -5.36
C LYS A 540 -3.67 16.58 -5.52
N ASP A 541 -4.97 16.35 -5.27
CA ASP A 541 -6.01 17.38 -5.34
C ASP A 541 -7.12 17.16 -4.28
N PRO A 542 -6.85 17.46 -3.01
CA PRO A 542 -7.79 17.16 -1.93
C PRO A 542 -9.09 17.99 -1.99
N ASP A 543 -9.13 19.05 -2.80
CA ASP A 543 -10.34 19.84 -3.03
C ASP A 543 -11.29 19.13 -3.99
N HIS A 544 -10.75 18.70 -5.12
CA HIS A 544 -11.50 17.94 -6.11
C HIS A 544 -12.01 16.62 -5.50
N TYR A 545 -11.16 15.93 -4.74
CA TYR A 545 -11.50 14.70 -4.03
C TYR A 545 -11.99 14.93 -2.59
N SER A 546 -12.53 16.11 -2.25
CA SER A 546 -13.06 16.36 -0.91
C SER A 546 -14.27 15.46 -0.59
N ALA A 547 -14.52 15.18 0.69
CA ALA A 547 -15.66 14.36 1.12
C ALA A 547 -17.01 14.96 0.69
N ALA A 548 -17.12 16.28 0.65
CA ALA A 548 -18.31 16.98 0.16
C ALA A 548 -18.54 16.73 -1.33
N ASN A 549 -17.49 16.86 -2.16
CA ASN A 549 -17.59 16.58 -3.60
C ASN A 549 -17.89 15.11 -3.88
N PHE A 550 -17.20 14.20 -3.20
CA PHE A 550 -17.44 12.77 -3.29
C PHE A 550 -18.91 12.44 -2.98
N THR A 551 -19.40 12.88 -1.81
CA THR A 551 -20.78 12.63 -1.37
C THR A 551 -21.81 13.23 -2.32
N ARG A 552 -21.57 14.46 -2.83
CA ARG A 552 -22.43 15.11 -3.83
C ARG A 552 -22.50 14.31 -5.13
N ARG A 553 -21.38 13.82 -5.66
CA ARG A 553 -21.35 13.00 -6.90
C ARG A 553 -22.13 11.70 -6.75
N ILE A 554 -22.08 11.08 -5.57
CA ILE A 554 -22.89 9.91 -5.23
C ILE A 554 -24.36 10.28 -5.11
N GLN A 555 -24.68 11.38 -4.43
CA GLN A 555 -26.05 11.90 -4.34
C GLN A 555 -26.65 12.17 -5.74
N GLU A 556 -25.91 12.84 -6.64
CA GLU A 556 -26.36 13.08 -8.02
C GLU A 556 -26.65 11.78 -8.76
N THR A 557 -25.82 10.75 -8.58
CA THR A 557 -26.01 9.43 -9.17
C THR A 557 -27.29 8.76 -8.65
N LEU A 558 -27.53 8.79 -7.33
CA LEU A 558 -28.72 8.21 -6.72
C LEU A 558 -29.99 9.01 -7.06
N ASP A 559 -29.91 10.34 -7.16
CA ASP A 559 -31.00 11.21 -7.59
C ASP A 559 -31.41 10.93 -9.06
N ILE A 560 -30.46 10.60 -9.94
CA ILE A 560 -30.75 10.14 -11.32
C ILE A 560 -31.57 8.85 -11.28
N LEU A 561 -31.22 7.91 -10.40
CA LEU A 561 -31.96 6.64 -10.26
C LEU A 561 -33.33 6.84 -9.58
N HIS A 562 -33.49 7.84 -8.70
CA HIS A 562 -34.68 8.02 -7.85
C HIS A 562 -35.74 9.02 -8.36
N LYS A 563 -35.37 10.23 -8.82
CA LYS A 563 -36.30 11.38 -8.95
C LYS A 563 -36.52 11.93 -10.36
N GLN A 564 -35.72 11.57 -11.36
CA GLN A 564 -35.86 12.16 -12.69
C GLN A 564 -37.08 11.59 -13.45
N ALA A 565 -37.48 12.22 -14.57
CA ALA A 565 -38.52 11.68 -15.46
C ALA A 565 -38.20 10.25 -15.99
N SER A 566 -36.96 9.79 -15.78
CA SER A 566 -36.40 8.46 -16.08
C SER A 566 -36.06 7.64 -14.82
N ALA A 567 -36.68 7.94 -13.67
CA ALA A 567 -36.44 7.20 -12.41
C ALA A 567 -36.66 5.70 -12.61
N VAL A 568 -35.82 4.87 -11.98
CA VAL A 568 -35.93 3.41 -12.07
C VAL A 568 -37.08 2.95 -11.19
N PRO A 569 -38.21 2.47 -11.74
CA PRO A 569 -39.25 1.90 -10.90
C PRO A 569 -38.82 0.51 -10.43
N LYS A 570 -39.29 0.13 -9.24
CA LYS A 570 -39.06 -1.19 -8.64
C LYS A 570 -37.58 -1.54 -8.51
N ALA A 571 -36.82 -0.71 -7.81
CA ALA A 571 -35.39 -0.88 -7.65
C ALA A 571 -34.95 -0.94 -6.18
N LEU A 572 -34.05 -1.87 -5.89
CA LEU A 572 -33.23 -1.91 -4.68
C LEU A 572 -31.81 -1.54 -5.09
N VAL A 573 -31.28 -0.43 -4.59
CA VAL A 573 -29.89 -0.03 -4.84
C VAL A 573 -29.03 -0.48 -3.67
N SER A 574 -28.02 -1.32 -3.92
CA SER A 574 -27.03 -1.75 -2.94
C SER A 574 -25.76 -0.92 -3.10
N LEU A 575 -25.65 0.15 -2.32
CA LEU A 575 -24.48 1.03 -2.28
C LEU A 575 -23.41 0.41 -1.38
N VAL A 576 -22.32 -0.05 -1.97
CA VAL A 576 -21.17 -0.60 -1.23
C VAL A 576 -20.24 0.55 -0.86
N ASP A 577 -19.95 0.67 0.42
CA ASP A 577 -19.15 1.77 0.96
C ASP A 577 -17.71 1.76 0.44
N VAL A 578 -17.00 2.88 0.62
CA VAL A 578 -15.60 3.02 0.18
C VAL A 578 -14.68 2.12 1.02
N MET A 579 -13.76 1.46 0.31
CA MET A 579 -12.77 0.55 0.90
C MET A 579 -11.65 1.32 1.60
N ASP A 580 -11.24 0.86 2.78
CA ASP A 580 -9.96 1.30 3.37
C ASP A 580 -8.78 0.67 2.61
N LEU A 581 -8.01 1.52 1.93
CA LEU A 581 -6.85 1.12 1.12
C LEU A 581 -5.55 1.00 1.93
N LEU A 582 -5.50 1.56 3.15
CA LEU A 582 -4.28 1.57 3.97
C LEU A 582 -3.70 0.17 4.22
N PRO A 583 -4.51 -0.89 4.47
CA PRO A 583 -4.00 -2.24 4.66
C PRO A 583 -3.20 -2.77 3.46
N LEU A 584 -3.53 -2.37 2.21
CA LEU A 584 -2.84 -2.85 1.00
C LEU A 584 -1.35 -2.49 0.97
N ARG A 585 -0.93 -1.48 1.74
CA ARG A 585 0.49 -1.10 1.85
C ARG A 585 1.39 -2.26 2.27
N GLN A 586 0.89 -3.20 3.07
CA GLN A 586 1.68 -4.34 3.52
C GLN A 586 2.23 -5.17 2.35
N LEU A 587 1.50 -5.24 1.22
CA LEU A 587 1.92 -5.96 0.01
C LEU A 587 3.12 -5.29 -0.70
N PHE A 588 3.32 -3.99 -0.50
CA PHE A 588 4.32 -3.19 -1.22
C PHE A 588 5.52 -2.81 -0.36
N VAL A 589 5.39 -2.88 0.97
CA VAL A 589 6.47 -2.56 1.93
C VAL A 589 7.22 -3.81 2.37
N ASP A 590 6.57 -4.97 2.43
CA ASP A 590 7.21 -6.22 2.83
C ASP A 590 8.08 -6.78 1.68
N THR A 591 9.40 -6.80 1.89
CA THR A 591 10.37 -7.22 0.87
C THR A 591 10.37 -8.73 0.58
N GLN A 592 9.69 -9.52 1.42
CA GLN A 592 9.52 -10.96 1.19
C GLN A 592 8.35 -11.24 0.24
N VAL A 593 7.47 -10.27 0.04
CA VAL A 593 6.31 -10.39 -0.85
C VAL A 593 6.71 -10.04 -2.28
N LEU A 594 6.37 -10.92 -3.24
CA LEU A 594 6.72 -10.78 -4.65
C LEU A 594 5.74 -9.87 -5.41
N CYS A 595 5.59 -8.62 -4.98
CA CYS A 595 4.74 -7.64 -5.65
C CYS A 595 5.54 -6.68 -6.54
N PRO A 596 4.96 -6.18 -7.64
CA PRO A 596 5.63 -5.26 -8.56
C PRO A 596 5.68 -3.85 -7.96
N THR A 597 6.57 -3.63 -6.99
CA THR A 597 6.67 -2.35 -6.24
C THR A 597 7.00 -1.13 -7.10
N TYR A 598 7.53 -1.33 -8.31
CA TYR A 598 7.72 -0.27 -9.30
C TYR A 598 6.40 0.28 -9.88
N LEU A 599 5.29 -0.44 -9.73
CA LEU A 599 3.95 0.01 -10.12
C LEU A 599 3.21 0.76 -9.00
N ALA A 600 3.75 0.78 -7.77
CA ALA A 600 3.06 1.35 -6.60
C ALA A 600 2.58 2.79 -6.81
N ASP A 601 3.43 3.63 -7.42
CA ASP A 601 3.12 5.03 -7.73
C ASP A 601 1.99 5.16 -8.75
N TYR A 602 2.04 4.33 -9.80
CA TYR A 602 1.02 4.30 -10.85
C TYR A 602 -0.33 3.80 -10.32
N LEU A 603 -0.32 2.76 -9.48
CA LEU A 603 -1.52 2.14 -8.93
C LEU A 603 -2.20 3.06 -7.91
N CYS A 604 -1.45 3.60 -6.95
CA CYS A 604 -2.03 4.41 -5.88
C CYS A 604 -0.95 5.20 -5.10
N SER A 605 -0.38 6.23 -5.71
CA SER A 605 0.72 7.02 -5.13
C SER A 605 0.44 7.58 -3.72
N CYS A 606 -0.78 8.05 -3.45
CA CYS A 606 -1.10 8.63 -2.14
C CYS A 606 -1.14 7.60 -0.99
N VAL A 607 -1.12 6.30 -1.33
CA VAL A 607 -1.21 5.21 -0.36
C VAL A 607 0.00 4.29 -0.41
N LEU A 608 0.51 3.87 -1.57
CA LEU A 608 1.47 2.77 -1.65
C LEU A 608 2.94 3.21 -1.57
N THR A 609 3.26 4.46 -1.91
CA THR A 609 4.66 4.94 -1.95
C THR A 609 5.07 5.78 -0.75
N GLU A 610 4.12 6.23 0.06
CA GLU A 610 4.35 7.16 1.16
C GLU A 610 5.06 6.51 2.35
N GLU A 611 5.84 7.27 3.13
CA GLU A 611 6.44 6.80 4.39
C GLU A 611 5.37 6.66 5.49
N GLU A 612 5.62 5.76 6.45
CA GLU A 612 4.75 5.59 7.62
C GLU A 612 4.70 6.91 8.43
N ASN A 613 3.50 7.38 8.75
CA ASN A 613 3.21 8.67 9.38
C ASN A 613 3.41 9.93 8.50
N SER A 614 3.55 9.79 7.18
CA SER A 614 3.52 10.94 6.27
C SER A 614 2.20 11.73 6.38
N SER A 615 2.28 13.03 6.04
CA SER A 615 1.11 13.90 5.93
C SER A 615 0.09 13.35 4.92
N ASN A 616 0.57 12.85 3.78
CA ASN A 616 -0.27 12.29 2.71
C ASN A 616 -1.08 11.07 3.19
N LEU A 617 -0.48 10.14 3.94
CA LEU A 617 -1.22 9.01 4.50
C LEU A 617 -2.24 9.42 5.55
N THR A 618 -1.90 10.42 6.36
CA THR A 618 -2.83 10.97 7.34
C THR A 618 -4.02 11.62 6.63
N MET A 619 -3.76 12.38 5.56
CA MET A 619 -4.79 12.97 4.71
C MET A 619 -5.71 11.93 4.09
N VAL A 620 -5.17 10.85 3.51
CA VAL A 620 -5.99 9.77 2.94
C VAL A 620 -6.79 9.05 4.03
N ARG A 621 -6.20 8.75 5.19
CA ARG A 621 -6.90 8.13 6.33
C ARG A 621 -8.12 8.95 6.76
N GLU A 622 -7.94 10.26 6.89
CA GLU A 622 -9.02 11.17 7.26
C GLU A 622 -10.06 11.32 6.14
N ALA A 623 -9.63 11.33 4.87
CA ALA A 623 -10.52 11.34 3.72
C ALA A 623 -11.40 10.08 3.66
N THR A 624 -10.83 8.89 3.86
CA THR A 624 -11.56 7.61 3.91
C THR A 624 -12.68 7.67 4.96
N ARG A 625 -12.36 8.11 6.19
CA ARG A 625 -13.34 8.26 7.27
C ARG A 625 -14.43 9.28 6.91
N ALA A 626 -14.05 10.41 6.32
CA ALA A 626 -14.99 11.46 5.92
C ALA A 626 -15.91 11.01 4.78
N TYR A 627 -15.42 10.21 3.84
CA TYR A 627 -16.23 9.62 2.77
C TYR A 627 -17.27 8.65 3.34
N GLN A 628 -16.85 7.71 4.18
CA GLN A 628 -17.74 6.73 4.83
C GLN A 628 -18.84 7.43 5.62
N LEU A 629 -18.49 8.46 6.39
CA LEU A 629 -19.47 9.26 7.13
C LEU A 629 -20.42 10.05 6.21
N GLY A 630 -19.89 10.64 5.13
CA GLY A 630 -20.70 11.39 4.17
C GLY A 630 -21.77 10.51 3.52
N LEU A 631 -21.39 9.27 3.15
CA LEU A 631 -22.33 8.28 2.64
C LEU A 631 -23.32 7.83 3.70
N GLN A 632 -22.87 7.54 4.93
CA GLN A 632 -23.77 7.21 6.04
C GLN A 632 -24.79 8.32 6.28
N THR A 633 -24.35 9.57 6.36
CA THR A 633 -25.22 10.75 6.56
C THR A 633 -26.25 10.89 5.42
N LEU A 634 -25.81 10.70 4.17
CA LEU A 634 -26.70 10.74 3.01
C LEU A 634 -27.79 9.64 3.10
N MET A 635 -27.46 8.46 3.58
CA MET A 635 -28.42 7.36 3.75
C MET A 635 -29.38 7.58 4.92
N GLU A 636 -28.86 8.04 6.07
CA GLU A 636 -29.67 8.36 7.26
C GLU A 636 -30.68 9.50 7.03
N SER A 637 -30.48 10.31 5.98
CA SER A 637 -31.45 11.36 5.60
C SER A 637 -32.84 10.82 5.21
N GLY A 638 -32.95 9.53 4.86
CA GLY A 638 -34.18 8.92 4.36
C GLY A 638 -34.64 9.44 2.99
N ARG A 639 -33.80 10.23 2.29
CA ARG A 639 -34.12 10.89 1.00
C ARG A 639 -34.66 9.96 -0.07
N TYR A 640 -34.24 8.70 -0.08
CA TYR A 640 -34.58 7.71 -1.09
C TYR A 640 -35.72 6.77 -0.68
N ASP A 641 -36.23 6.88 0.54
CA ASP A 641 -37.26 6.01 1.12
C ASP A 641 -38.65 6.63 1.11
N THR A 642 -38.95 7.33 0.01
CA THR A 642 -40.18 8.12 -0.16
C THR A 642 -41.38 7.30 -0.65
N ASN A 643 -41.18 6.08 -1.16
CA ASN A 643 -42.23 5.23 -1.72
C ASN A 643 -41.85 3.74 -1.69
N GLU A 644 -42.81 2.86 -1.92
CA GLU A 644 -42.62 1.40 -1.84
C GLU A 644 -41.87 0.78 -3.04
N ASN A 645 -41.57 1.55 -4.08
CA ASN A 645 -40.96 1.03 -5.31
C ASN A 645 -39.45 1.25 -5.37
N PHE A 646 -38.85 1.97 -4.41
CA PHE A 646 -37.43 2.30 -4.44
C PHE A 646 -36.86 2.43 -3.04
N THR A 647 -35.66 1.91 -2.81
CA THR A 647 -34.88 2.15 -1.59
C THR A 647 -33.38 1.98 -1.89
N VAL A 648 -32.54 2.63 -1.09
CA VAL A 648 -31.08 2.47 -1.15
C VAL A 648 -30.63 1.85 0.17
N ILE A 649 -29.77 0.83 0.10
CA ILE A 649 -29.18 0.17 1.25
C ILE A 649 -27.66 0.28 1.18
N ILE A 650 -27.02 0.67 2.28
CA ILE A 650 -25.56 0.75 2.40
C ILE A 650 -24.97 -0.59 2.85
N GLN A 651 -23.81 -0.97 2.30
CA GLN A 651 -23.07 -2.18 2.65
C GLN A 651 -21.67 -1.80 3.16
N PRO A 652 -21.42 -1.81 4.49
CA PRO A 652 -20.19 -1.29 5.08
C PRO A 652 -19.05 -2.30 5.20
N PHE A 653 -19.18 -3.53 4.69
CA PHE A 653 -18.24 -4.62 4.95
C PHE A 653 -16.79 -4.40 4.44
N LEU A 654 -16.52 -3.29 3.74
CA LEU A 654 -15.19 -2.88 3.29
C LEU A 654 -14.52 -1.81 4.17
N HIS A 655 -15.16 -1.37 5.27
CA HIS A 655 -14.60 -0.34 6.15
C HIS A 655 -13.29 -0.77 6.79
N ASN A 656 -13.25 -1.99 7.37
CA ASN A 656 -12.07 -2.51 8.05
C ASN A 656 -11.53 -3.75 7.32
N LEU A 657 -10.98 -3.55 6.12
CA LEU A 657 -10.35 -4.62 5.34
C LEU A 657 -9.11 -5.17 6.06
N LYS A 658 -8.92 -6.48 6.03
CA LYS A 658 -7.71 -7.15 6.54
C LYS A 658 -7.00 -7.90 5.42
N ILE A 659 -5.69 -7.70 5.31
CA ILE A 659 -4.87 -8.43 4.35
C ILE A 659 -4.78 -9.90 4.79
N PRO A 660 -5.05 -10.86 3.88
CA PRO A 660 -4.89 -12.26 4.19
C PRO A 660 -3.41 -12.56 4.39
N LEU A 661 -3.07 -13.27 5.47
CA LEU A 661 -1.70 -13.69 5.75
C LEU A 661 -1.55 -15.20 5.50
N GLY A 662 -0.40 -15.59 4.96
CA GLY A 662 0.04 -16.97 4.82
C GLY A 662 0.45 -17.59 6.16
N GLN A 663 0.85 -18.86 6.13
CA GLN A 663 1.32 -19.59 7.32
C GLN A 663 2.63 -19.03 7.88
N ASP A 664 3.40 -18.36 7.04
CA ASP A 664 4.66 -17.69 7.35
C ASP A 664 4.46 -16.28 7.95
N GLY A 665 3.22 -15.78 8.01
CA GLY A 665 2.90 -14.46 8.51
C GLY A 665 3.01 -13.33 7.48
N HIS A 666 3.39 -13.64 6.23
CA HIS A 666 3.47 -12.67 5.14
C HIS A 666 2.13 -12.59 4.38
N PRO A 667 1.83 -11.47 3.70
CA PRO A 667 0.65 -11.35 2.83
C PRO A 667 0.50 -12.50 1.81
N ASP A 668 -0.67 -13.14 1.79
CA ASP A 668 -1.04 -14.17 0.81
C ASP A 668 -1.47 -13.50 -0.50
N ILE A 669 -0.52 -13.36 -1.43
CA ILE A 669 -0.73 -12.73 -2.74
C ILE A 669 -1.71 -13.51 -3.64
N SER A 670 -2.09 -14.75 -3.30
CA SER A 670 -3.06 -15.51 -4.12
C SER A 670 -4.47 -14.92 -4.13
N TYR A 671 -4.77 -13.98 -3.22
CA TYR A 671 -6.00 -13.20 -3.21
C TYR A 671 -5.95 -11.98 -4.13
N PHE A 672 -4.82 -11.71 -4.78
CA PHE A 672 -4.62 -10.55 -5.64
C PHE A 672 -4.21 -10.97 -7.05
N ALA A 673 -4.54 -10.13 -8.02
CA ALA A 673 -4.01 -10.20 -9.38
C ALA A 673 -2.48 -9.94 -9.36
N PRO A 674 -1.77 -10.16 -10.48
CA PRO A 674 -0.31 -10.03 -10.53
C PRO A 674 0.25 -8.64 -10.18
N ASP A 675 -0.60 -7.61 -10.14
CA ASP A 675 -0.24 -6.26 -9.69
C ASP A 675 -0.27 -6.07 -8.17
N CYS A 676 -0.73 -7.07 -7.41
CA CYS A 676 -0.97 -7.02 -5.98
C CYS A 676 -1.91 -5.89 -5.52
N PHE A 677 -2.76 -5.38 -6.39
CA PHE A 677 -3.69 -4.31 -6.08
C PHE A 677 -5.13 -4.72 -6.41
N HIS A 678 -5.36 -5.20 -7.63
CA HIS A 678 -6.67 -5.73 -7.99
C HIS A 678 -6.88 -7.10 -7.33
N PRO A 679 -8.09 -7.43 -6.84
CA PRO A 679 -8.36 -8.75 -6.27
C PRO A 679 -8.39 -9.86 -7.34
N SER A 680 -7.91 -11.05 -6.99
CA SER A 680 -8.00 -12.24 -7.85
C SER A 680 -9.39 -12.88 -7.80
N GLN A 681 -9.63 -13.90 -8.61
CA GLN A 681 -10.85 -14.71 -8.57
C GLN A 681 -11.15 -15.28 -7.17
N LYS A 682 -10.10 -15.62 -6.40
CA LYS A 682 -10.21 -16.08 -5.01
C LYS A 682 -10.84 -15.01 -4.11
N ALA A 683 -10.38 -13.77 -4.21
CA ALA A 683 -10.90 -12.65 -3.43
C ALA A 683 -12.26 -12.17 -3.93
N HIS A 684 -12.50 -12.12 -5.24
CA HIS A 684 -13.80 -11.82 -5.81
C HIS A 684 -14.90 -12.78 -5.33
N SER A 685 -14.57 -14.06 -5.19
CA SER A 685 -15.49 -15.06 -4.65
C SER A 685 -15.87 -14.76 -3.18
N GLN A 686 -14.92 -14.29 -2.37
CA GLN A 686 -15.19 -13.87 -0.99
C GLN A 686 -15.97 -12.56 -0.90
N LEU A 687 -15.67 -11.60 -1.77
CA LEU A 687 -16.43 -10.35 -1.90
C LEU A 687 -17.90 -10.63 -2.26
N ALA A 688 -18.16 -11.57 -3.17
CA ALA A 688 -19.51 -11.98 -3.55
C ALA A 688 -20.28 -12.61 -2.37
N ARG A 689 -19.62 -13.46 -1.57
CA ARG A 689 -20.19 -14.06 -0.35
C ARG A 689 -20.51 -12.99 0.70
N ALA A 690 -19.57 -12.06 0.93
CA ALA A 690 -19.75 -10.94 1.85
C ALA A 690 -20.92 -10.06 1.42
N LEU A 691 -21.03 -9.72 0.14
CA LEU A 691 -22.14 -8.92 -0.40
C LEU A 691 -23.49 -9.62 -0.22
N TRP A 692 -23.57 -10.90 -0.55
CA TRP A 692 -24.79 -11.68 -0.40
C TRP A 692 -25.29 -11.68 1.04
N ASN A 693 -24.41 -12.02 1.99
CA ASN A 693 -24.75 -12.03 3.41
C ASN A 693 -25.13 -10.62 3.90
N ALA A 694 -24.40 -9.58 3.47
CA ALA A 694 -24.68 -8.20 3.83
C ALA A 694 -26.06 -7.72 3.31
N VAL A 695 -26.48 -8.12 2.09
CA VAL A 695 -27.80 -7.80 1.54
C VAL A 695 -28.93 -8.46 2.34
N LEU A 696 -28.72 -9.64 2.94
CA LEU A 696 -29.71 -10.31 3.80
C LEU A 696 -29.74 -9.76 5.24
N GLN A 697 -28.64 -9.16 5.71
CA GLN A 697 -28.57 -8.62 7.06
C GLN A 697 -29.51 -7.43 7.27
N PRO A 698 -30.22 -7.35 8.42
CA PRO A 698 -31.04 -6.20 8.77
C PRO A 698 -30.23 -4.90 8.80
N VAL A 699 -30.85 -3.79 8.37
CA VAL A 699 -30.27 -2.45 8.48
C VAL A 699 -30.00 -2.14 9.96
N GLY A 700 -28.81 -1.59 10.25
CA GLY A 700 -28.29 -1.38 11.60
C GLY A 700 -27.57 -2.59 12.23
N GLN A 701 -27.60 -3.76 11.58
CA GLN A 701 -26.88 -4.97 12.01
C GLN A 701 -25.90 -5.48 10.95
N LYS A 702 -25.61 -4.67 9.92
CA LYS A 702 -24.71 -5.06 8.84
C LYS A 702 -23.26 -5.05 9.33
N ALA A 703 -22.49 -6.06 8.95
CA ALA A 703 -21.07 -6.13 9.27
C ALA A 703 -20.27 -5.04 8.54
N ASP A 704 -19.35 -4.39 9.25
CA ASP A 704 -18.42 -3.36 8.73
C ASP A 704 -17.09 -3.95 8.22
N SER A 705 -16.95 -5.28 8.30
CA SER A 705 -15.74 -5.99 7.93
C SER A 705 -16.03 -7.46 7.62
N PHE A 706 -15.15 -8.05 6.83
CA PHE A 706 -15.09 -9.50 6.67
C PHE A 706 -13.62 -9.95 6.53
N ASN A 707 -13.38 -11.23 6.78
CA ASN A 707 -12.06 -11.83 6.61
C ASN A 707 -12.00 -12.61 5.28
N LEU A 708 -11.07 -12.22 4.40
CA LEU A 708 -10.83 -12.89 3.11
C LEU A 708 -10.45 -14.37 3.26
N THR A 709 -9.84 -14.77 4.38
CA THR A 709 -9.47 -16.17 4.63
C THR A 709 -10.55 -16.98 5.34
N ALA A 710 -11.65 -16.35 5.75
CA ALA A 710 -12.73 -17.07 6.42
C ALA A 710 -13.47 -17.99 5.44
N ASP A 711 -13.94 -19.12 5.97
CA ASP A 711 -14.91 -19.96 5.28
C ASP A 711 -16.31 -19.33 5.40
N ILE A 712 -16.57 -18.32 4.56
CA ILE A 712 -17.84 -17.60 4.56
C ILE A 712 -18.90 -18.50 3.93
N VAL A 713 -19.81 -18.99 4.76
CA VAL A 713 -21.00 -19.73 4.34
C VAL A 713 -22.05 -18.75 3.81
N LEU A 714 -22.69 -19.10 2.69
CA LEU A 714 -23.79 -18.31 2.13
C LEU A 714 -25.04 -18.45 3.02
N ASP A 715 -25.52 -17.32 3.54
CA ASP A 715 -26.72 -17.28 4.38
C ASP A 715 -27.99 -17.58 3.57
N CYS A 716 -28.99 -18.15 4.24
CA CYS A 716 -30.30 -18.42 3.65
C CYS A 716 -31.38 -17.53 4.25
N PRO A 717 -32.29 -16.97 3.43
CA PRO A 717 -33.50 -16.35 3.93
C PRO A 717 -34.28 -17.34 4.80
N THR A 718 -34.76 -16.87 5.95
CA THR A 718 -35.52 -17.71 6.89
C THR A 718 -37.00 -17.34 6.85
N GLN A 719 -37.88 -18.20 7.38
CA GLN A 719 -39.31 -17.88 7.46
C GLN A 719 -39.60 -16.58 8.22
N ASN A 720 -38.76 -16.23 9.20
CA ASN A 720 -38.89 -14.99 10.00
C ASN A 720 -38.23 -13.78 9.34
N LYS A 721 -37.27 -13.99 8.42
CA LYS A 721 -36.57 -12.93 7.67
C LYS A 721 -36.43 -13.36 6.20
N PRO A 722 -37.53 -13.41 5.42
CA PRO A 722 -37.50 -13.96 4.07
C PRO A 722 -37.07 -12.94 3.01
N PHE A 723 -37.00 -11.65 3.36
CA PHE A 723 -36.80 -10.54 2.44
C PHE A 723 -35.35 -10.03 2.45
N LEU A 724 -34.94 -9.38 1.36
CA LEU A 724 -33.71 -8.58 1.33
C LEU A 724 -33.80 -7.46 2.37
N GLY A 725 -32.74 -7.22 3.14
CA GLY A 725 -32.75 -6.32 4.29
C GLY A 725 -32.88 -4.85 3.86
N THR A 726 -34.01 -4.23 4.19
CA THR A 726 -34.29 -2.80 3.96
C THR A 726 -34.63 -2.14 5.29
N TYR A 727 -34.65 -0.80 5.35
CA TYR A 727 -34.93 -0.09 6.60
C TYR A 727 -36.28 -0.53 7.22
N LYS A 728 -37.32 -0.61 6.39
CA LYS A 728 -38.69 -0.91 6.83
C LYS A 728 -38.86 -2.34 7.35
N ASN A 729 -38.34 -3.35 6.65
CA ASN A 729 -38.45 -4.74 7.09
C ASN A 729 -37.44 -5.12 8.19
N SER A 730 -36.47 -4.24 8.47
CA SER A 730 -35.56 -4.35 9.61
C SER A 730 -36.10 -3.68 10.88
N ASN A 731 -37.28 -3.05 10.81
CA ASN A 731 -37.78 -2.12 11.83
C ASN A 731 -36.76 -1.02 12.18
N TYR A 732 -35.95 -0.62 11.20
CA TYR A 732 -34.98 0.44 11.35
C TYR A 732 -35.72 1.78 11.21
N THR A 733 -35.55 2.65 12.21
CA THR A 733 -36.05 4.01 12.15
C THR A 733 -34.83 4.89 11.98
N TYR A 734 -34.77 5.62 10.88
CA TYR A 734 -33.76 6.65 10.71
C TYR A 734 -33.78 7.56 11.93
N LEU A 735 -32.59 7.96 12.39
CA LEU A 735 -32.52 9.07 13.34
C LEU A 735 -33.30 10.22 12.70
N PRO A 736 -34.27 10.83 13.41
CA PRO A 736 -35.10 11.85 12.78
C PRO A 736 -34.16 12.91 12.19
N ALA A 737 -34.15 13.08 10.86
CA ALA A 737 -33.86 14.37 10.30
C ALA A 737 -34.82 15.30 11.04
N GLU A 738 -34.27 16.21 11.85
CA GLU A 738 -35.06 16.99 12.80
C GLU A 738 -36.33 17.43 12.07
N PRO A 739 -37.52 17.04 12.56
CA PRO A 739 -38.72 17.66 12.06
C PRO A 739 -38.50 19.16 12.20
N THR A 740 -39.09 19.94 11.30
CA THR A 740 -39.48 21.32 11.60
C THR A 740 -40.47 21.32 12.77
N ALA A 741 -40.03 20.84 13.94
CA ALA A 741 -40.72 20.82 15.18
C ALA A 741 -40.71 22.23 15.73
N GLU A 742 -41.74 22.51 16.53
CA GLU A 742 -41.98 23.78 17.21
C GLU A 742 -40.70 24.46 17.71
N PRO A 743 -40.64 25.81 17.68
CA PRO A 743 -39.41 26.56 17.92
C PRO A 743 -38.66 26.02 19.13
N THR A 744 -37.47 25.49 18.90
CA THR A 744 -36.56 25.04 19.95
C THR A 744 -36.43 26.17 20.94
N ALA A 745 -36.92 25.95 22.17
CA ALA A 745 -36.97 27.03 23.16
C ALA A 745 -35.56 27.54 23.53
N ASN A 746 -34.51 26.75 23.25
CA ASN A 746 -33.10 27.00 23.55
C ASN A 746 -32.16 26.00 22.82
N TRP A 747 -30.84 26.22 22.86
CA TRP A 747 -29.81 25.39 22.19
C TRP A 747 -28.92 24.62 23.19
N GLY A 748 -29.51 24.18 24.30
CA GLY A 748 -28.81 23.40 25.32
C GLY A 748 -28.63 21.93 24.98
N SER A 749 -27.80 21.24 25.76
CA SER A 749 -27.50 19.81 25.66
C SER A 749 -27.78 19.09 26.97
N ASP A 750 -27.88 17.77 26.90
CA ASP A 750 -28.07 16.86 28.02
C ASP A 750 -26.77 16.04 28.23
N LEU A 751 -26.26 16.01 29.46
CA LEU A 751 -25.04 15.30 29.81
C LEU A 751 -25.33 14.23 30.86
N SER A 752 -25.46 12.98 30.41
CA SER A 752 -25.88 11.84 31.24
C SER A 752 -24.70 11.01 31.77
N CYS A 753 -23.71 11.65 32.41
CA CYS A 753 -22.56 10.92 32.95
C CYS A 753 -22.91 10.26 34.29
N SER A 754 -22.57 8.98 34.46
CA SER A 754 -22.58 8.34 35.79
C SER A 754 -21.68 9.15 36.72
N GLN A 755 -22.16 9.54 37.91
CA GLN A 755 -21.42 10.37 38.88
C GLN A 755 -19.94 9.96 38.94
N GLN A 756 -19.08 10.75 38.29
CA GLN A 756 -17.65 10.54 38.38
C GLN A 756 -17.18 11.06 39.73
N ALA A 757 -16.52 10.20 40.50
CA ALA A 757 -15.90 10.57 41.75
C ALA A 757 -14.93 11.72 41.49
N THR A 758 -15.09 12.82 42.21
CA THR A 758 -14.10 13.91 42.28
C THR A 758 -12.71 13.32 42.45
N SER A 759 -11.72 13.81 41.68
CA SER A 759 -10.33 13.37 41.83
C SER A 759 -9.93 13.40 43.31
N SER A 760 -9.38 12.29 43.81
CA SER A 760 -9.00 12.17 45.23
C SER A 760 -7.98 13.23 45.66
N HIS A 761 -7.19 13.74 44.70
CA HIS A 761 -6.17 14.77 44.89
C HIS A 761 -6.04 15.62 43.61
N VAL A 762 -5.84 16.93 43.75
CA VAL A 762 -5.61 17.83 42.60
C VAL A 762 -4.33 17.38 41.87
N PRO A 763 -4.39 17.05 40.57
CA PRO A 763 -3.24 16.53 39.84
C PRO A 763 -2.13 17.59 39.71
N THR A 764 -0.90 17.13 39.61
CA THR A 764 0.27 17.99 39.32
C THR A 764 0.69 17.95 37.85
N SER A 765 0.18 16.98 37.09
CA SER A 765 0.50 16.75 35.68
C SER A 765 -0.72 16.99 34.80
N ALA A 766 -0.53 17.66 33.66
CA ALA A 766 -1.56 17.95 32.66
C ALA A 766 -2.07 16.65 32.02
N HIS A 767 -1.26 15.59 32.03
CA HIS A 767 -1.58 14.28 31.46
C HIS A 767 -2.52 13.44 32.34
N LYS A 768 -2.82 13.92 33.56
CA LYS A 768 -3.74 13.27 34.53
C LYS A 768 -4.92 14.18 34.90
N LEU A 769 -5.21 15.14 34.04
CA LEU A 769 -6.20 16.18 34.30
C LEU A 769 -7.61 15.68 34.00
N GLN A 770 -8.50 15.70 34.98
CA GLN A 770 -9.92 15.41 34.78
C GLN A 770 -10.72 16.70 34.58
N PRO A 771 -11.91 16.67 33.95
CA PRO A 771 -12.73 17.87 33.80
C PRO A 771 -13.04 18.61 35.12
N ALA A 772 -13.20 17.87 36.23
CA ALA A 772 -13.46 18.44 37.55
C ALA A 772 -12.27 19.21 38.17
N ASP A 773 -11.05 18.97 37.67
CA ASP A 773 -9.83 19.61 38.16
C ASP A 773 -9.65 21.02 37.59
N ILE A 774 -10.28 21.34 36.46
CA ILE A 774 -10.22 22.67 35.82
C ILE A 774 -10.93 23.69 36.72
N LYS A 775 -10.20 24.70 37.16
CA LYS A 775 -10.72 25.78 38.03
C LYS A 775 -10.92 27.09 37.27
N VAL A 776 -10.08 27.34 36.27
CA VAL A 776 -10.06 28.60 35.53
C VAL A 776 -10.17 28.32 34.04
N ILE A 777 -10.98 29.10 33.32
CA ILE A 777 -11.08 29.08 31.87
C ILE A 777 -10.70 30.44 31.29
N GLY A 778 -9.98 30.43 30.17
CA GLY A 778 -9.55 31.62 29.42
C GLY A 778 -9.63 31.35 27.92
N ALA A 779 -9.74 32.40 27.11
CA ALA A 779 -9.74 32.25 25.67
C ALA A 779 -9.20 33.51 25.00
N LEU A 780 -8.52 33.29 23.88
CA LEU A 780 -8.01 34.33 23.00
C LEU A 780 -8.38 33.99 21.56
N GLY A 781 -8.65 35.01 20.75
CA GLY A 781 -9.14 34.82 19.41
C GLY A 781 -9.68 36.08 18.76
N ASP A 782 -10.52 35.88 17.76
CA ASP A 782 -11.17 36.94 16.99
C ASP A 782 -12.69 37.01 17.28
N SER A 783 -13.46 37.53 16.32
CA SER A 783 -14.92 37.69 16.41
C SER A 783 -15.68 36.36 16.57
N LEU A 784 -15.11 35.22 16.15
CA LEU A 784 -15.72 33.91 16.38
C LEU A 784 -15.63 33.51 17.86
N THR A 785 -14.61 33.99 18.57
CA THR A 785 -14.41 33.74 20.01
C THR A 785 -15.17 34.76 20.88
N THR A 786 -15.52 35.94 20.34
CA THR A 786 -16.44 36.89 21.01
C THR A 786 -17.92 36.60 20.74
N ALA A 787 -18.23 35.63 19.88
CA ALA A 787 -19.58 35.27 19.44
C ALA A 787 -20.36 36.44 18.83
N VAL A 788 -19.75 37.12 17.85
CA VAL A 788 -20.43 38.17 17.07
C VAL A 788 -21.68 37.60 16.41
N GLY A 789 -22.79 38.33 16.49
CA GLY A 789 -24.00 38.00 15.74
C GLY A 789 -24.76 36.76 16.22
N ALA A 790 -24.36 36.15 17.35
CA ALA A 790 -24.98 34.93 17.86
C ALA A 790 -26.50 35.05 18.06
N LYS A 791 -27.01 36.24 18.43
CA LYS A 791 -28.44 36.55 18.49
C LYS A 791 -28.88 37.47 17.34
N ALA A 792 -30.01 37.11 16.72
CA ALA A 792 -30.60 37.86 15.60
C ALA A 792 -31.02 39.31 15.93
N THR A 793 -31.19 39.67 17.21
CA THR A 793 -31.68 40.98 17.63
C THR A 793 -30.65 42.11 17.49
N ASP A 794 -29.36 41.78 17.50
CA ASP A 794 -28.27 42.74 17.28
C ASP A 794 -27.09 42.04 16.61
N GLN A 795 -26.96 42.28 15.31
CA GLN A 795 -26.05 41.58 14.40
C GLN A 795 -24.59 41.99 14.62
N GLU A 796 -24.36 43.18 15.18
CA GLU A 796 -23.02 43.70 15.46
C GLU A 796 -22.70 43.67 16.97
N ALA A 797 -23.43 42.92 17.79
CA ALA A 797 -23.11 42.78 19.23
C ALA A 797 -22.14 41.63 19.50
N ASP A 798 -21.21 41.83 20.45
CA ASP A 798 -20.29 40.82 20.96
C ASP A 798 -21.04 40.02 22.04
N TRP A 799 -21.65 38.90 21.67
CA TRP A 799 -22.38 38.05 22.64
C TRP A 799 -21.42 37.13 23.41
N ARG A 800 -20.46 37.72 24.13
CA ARG A 800 -19.39 36.98 24.82
C ARG A 800 -19.93 35.89 25.76
N GLY A 801 -21.09 36.11 26.37
CA GLY A 801 -21.78 35.11 27.20
C GLY A 801 -22.24 33.85 26.46
N LEU A 802 -22.41 33.92 25.14
CA LEU A 802 -22.76 32.80 24.24
C LEU A 802 -21.57 32.20 23.49
N SER A 803 -20.35 32.68 23.74
CA SER A 803 -19.14 32.14 23.11
C SER A 803 -19.01 30.64 23.35
N TRP A 804 -18.87 29.87 22.27
CA TRP A 804 -18.77 28.41 22.30
C TRP A 804 -17.64 27.90 23.20
N SER A 805 -16.52 28.62 23.26
CA SER A 805 -15.32 28.22 24.01
C SER A 805 -15.20 28.84 25.40
N ILE A 806 -15.87 29.96 25.71
CA ILE A 806 -15.71 30.68 26.99
C ILE A 806 -16.97 31.40 27.53
N GLY A 807 -18.10 31.34 26.85
CA GLY A 807 -19.37 31.92 27.31
C GLY A 807 -20.02 31.10 28.43
N GLY A 808 -20.57 31.76 29.45
CA GLY A 808 -21.21 31.10 30.59
C GLY A 808 -22.65 31.51 30.85
N ASP A 809 -23.31 32.17 29.89
CA ASP A 809 -24.73 32.51 30.00
C ASP A 809 -25.60 31.24 30.03
N GLY A 810 -26.66 31.26 30.84
CA GLY A 810 -27.57 30.13 31.00
C GLY A 810 -26.94 28.92 31.72
N THR A 811 -27.53 27.76 31.48
CA THR A 811 -27.09 26.44 31.95
C THR A 811 -26.82 25.54 30.75
N LEU A 812 -26.15 24.40 30.94
CA LEU A 812 -25.94 23.43 29.86
C LEU A 812 -27.25 23.04 29.16
N GLU A 813 -28.32 22.85 29.93
CA GLU A 813 -29.64 22.46 29.43
C GLU A 813 -30.31 23.53 28.57
N THR A 814 -29.83 24.77 28.62
CA THR A 814 -30.38 25.93 27.88
C THR A 814 -29.43 26.50 26.85
N GLN A 815 -28.12 26.46 27.08
CA GLN A 815 -27.12 26.93 26.13
C GLN A 815 -25.87 26.09 26.24
N THR A 816 -25.46 25.49 25.13
CA THR A 816 -24.25 24.65 25.11
C THR A 816 -23.02 25.52 24.87
N THR A 817 -22.15 25.58 25.86
CA THR A 817 -20.82 26.20 25.77
C THR A 817 -19.83 25.35 26.58
N LEU A 818 -18.54 25.46 26.29
CA LEU A 818 -17.52 24.73 27.05
C LEU A 818 -17.58 25.04 28.57
N PRO A 819 -17.74 26.29 29.05
CA PRO A 819 -17.97 26.55 30.47
C PRO A 819 -19.24 25.91 31.02
N ASN A 820 -20.35 25.89 30.28
CA ASN A 820 -21.60 25.29 30.73
C ASN A 820 -21.48 23.77 30.89
N ILE A 821 -20.70 23.10 30.03
CA ILE A 821 -20.34 21.70 30.16
C ILE A 821 -19.46 21.49 31.40
N LEU A 822 -18.36 22.25 31.54
CA LEU A 822 -17.43 22.14 32.66
C LEU A 822 -18.07 22.42 34.03
N LYS A 823 -19.07 23.32 34.10
CA LYS A 823 -19.83 23.59 35.33
C LYS A 823 -20.57 22.36 35.88
N LYS A 824 -20.84 21.34 35.05
CA LYS A 824 -21.39 20.04 35.51
C LYS A 824 -20.40 19.22 36.33
N PHE A 825 -19.10 19.39 36.06
CA PHE A 825 -18.02 18.71 36.77
C PHE A 825 -17.45 19.56 37.91
N ASN A 826 -17.35 20.87 37.70
CA ASN A 826 -16.89 21.83 38.70
C ASN A 826 -17.77 23.08 38.70
N PRO A 827 -18.76 23.20 39.62
CA PRO A 827 -19.66 24.36 39.67
C PRO A 827 -18.97 25.67 40.08
N ASN A 828 -17.74 25.60 40.62
CA ASN A 828 -16.93 26.76 41.01
C ASN A 828 -15.97 27.22 39.90
N LEU A 829 -16.21 26.84 38.64
CA LEU A 829 -15.44 27.32 37.50
C LEU A 829 -15.42 28.85 37.44
N PHE A 830 -14.25 29.44 37.18
CA PHE A 830 -14.07 30.89 37.11
C PHE A 830 -13.43 31.33 35.78
N GLY A 831 -13.69 32.56 35.35
CA GLY A 831 -13.06 33.16 34.17
C GLY A 831 -13.91 33.21 32.89
N PHE A 832 -15.05 32.52 32.86
CA PHE A 832 -15.99 32.59 31.73
C PHE A 832 -16.61 33.98 31.55
N SER A 833 -16.97 34.33 30.32
CA SER A 833 -17.67 35.58 29.99
C SER A 833 -19.19 35.44 30.18
N THR A 834 -19.86 36.54 30.51
CA THR A 834 -21.34 36.62 30.54
C THR A 834 -21.82 37.85 29.79
N GLY A 835 -23.08 37.85 29.33
CA GLY A 835 -23.67 39.01 28.64
C GLY A 835 -22.89 39.46 27.40
N SER A 836 -22.93 40.76 27.11
CA SER A 836 -22.34 41.36 25.90
C SER A 836 -21.38 42.53 26.15
N SER A 837 -21.08 42.85 27.42
CA SER A 837 -20.26 44.02 27.76
C SER A 837 -18.79 43.65 27.94
N LYS A 838 -17.87 44.61 27.76
CA LYS A 838 -16.44 44.38 28.01
C LYS A 838 -16.16 44.11 29.50
N GLU A 839 -16.92 44.71 30.41
CA GLU A 839 -16.79 44.52 31.86
C GLU A 839 -17.19 43.11 32.31
N THR A 840 -17.96 42.40 31.48
CA THR A 840 -18.44 41.03 31.72
C THR A 840 -17.68 39.99 30.89
N ALA A 841 -16.58 40.39 30.24
CA ALA A 841 -15.75 39.52 29.41
C ALA A 841 -14.95 38.45 30.20
N GLY A 842 -14.80 38.60 31.52
CA GLY A 842 -14.03 37.64 32.31
C GLY A 842 -12.59 37.53 31.81
N PHE A 843 -12.17 36.31 31.43
CA PHE A 843 -10.89 36.01 30.80
C PHE A 843 -11.00 35.72 29.29
N ASN A 844 -12.06 36.21 28.65
CA ASN A 844 -12.20 36.26 27.20
C ASN A 844 -11.53 37.54 26.67
N VAL A 845 -10.26 37.42 26.27
CA VAL A 845 -9.44 38.51 25.71
C VAL A 845 -9.52 38.60 24.18
N ALA A 846 -10.45 37.86 23.56
CA ALA A 846 -10.65 37.92 22.12
C ALA A 846 -11.21 39.28 21.68
N GLU A 847 -10.80 39.72 20.49
CA GLU A 847 -11.20 41.00 19.92
C GLU A 847 -11.53 40.89 18.43
N ARG A 848 -12.52 41.67 17.98
CA ARG A 848 -12.95 41.68 16.58
C ARG A 848 -11.85 42.11 15.62
N GLY A 849 -11.86 41.52 14.43
CA GLY A 849 -10.95 41.89 13.34
C GLY A 849 -9.48 41.65 13.65
N THR A 850 -9.16 40.95 14.74
CA THR A 850 -7.79 40.61 15.06
C THR A 850 -7.29 39.47 14.19
N THR A 851 -5.97 39.46 14.01
CA THR A 851 -5.24 38.48 13.19
C THR A 851 -4.21 37.80 14.06
N ALA A 852 -3.49 36.82 13.55
CA ALA A 852 -2.47 36.10 14.32
C ALA A 852 -1.44 37.04 14.98
N ARG A 853 -1.16 38.20 14.35
CA ARG A 853 -0.28 39.26 14.91
C ARG A 853 -0.65 39.70 16.32
N ASN A 854 -1.92 39.63 16.68
CA ASN A 854 -2.44 40.07 17.97
C ASN A 854 -2.34 39.00 19.06
N MET A 855 -2.04 37.74 18.72
CA MET A 855 -2.05 36.62 19.68
C MET A 855 -1.12 36.87 20.87
N SER A 856 0.09 37.42 20.65
CA SER A 856 1.03 37.68 21.74
C SER A 856 0.53 38.74 22.71
N ALA A 857 -0.14 39.79 22.22
CA ALA A 857 -0.71 40.83 23.06
C ALA A 857 -1.89 40.28 23.89
N GLN A 858 -2.78 39.51 23.26
CA GLN A 858 -3.87 38.84 23.97
C GLN A 858 -3.35 37.83 25.01
N ALA A 859 -2.27 37.09 24.70
CA ALA A 859 -1.64 36.17 25.64
C ALA A 859 -1.07 36.91 26.87
N GLN A 860 -0.38 38.03 26.66
CA GLN A 860 0.14 38.87 27.75
C GLN A 860 -1.00 39.43 28.62
N GLU A 861 -2.04 39.98 28.00
CA GLU A 861 -3.20 40.49 28.71
C GLU A 861 -3.88 39.40 29.56
N LEU A 862 -4.07 38.20 28.99
CA LEU A 862 -4.65 37.08 29.71
C LEU A 862 -3.81 36.66 30.92
N VAL A 863 -2.49 36.61 30.77
CA VAL A 863 -1.55 36.31 31.87
C VAL A 863 -1.67 37.36 32.97
N GLU A 864 -1.68 38.64 32.63
CA GLU A 864 -1.79 39.75 33.58
C GLU A 864 -3.13 39.75 34.33
N LEU A 865 -4.23 39.53 33.61
CA LEU A 865 -5.57 39.38 34.18
C LEU A 865 -5.63 38.21 35.16
N MET A 866 -5.07 37.05 34.80
CA MET A 866 -5.02 35.90 35.72
C MET A 866 -4.12 36.19 36.94
N ARG A 867 -2.97 36.82 36.75
CA ARG A 867 -2.00 37.10 37.82
C ARG A 867 -2.53 38.09 38.86
N SER A 868 -3.26 39.11 38.41
CA SER A 868 -3.79 40.17 39.26
C SER A 868 -5.11 39.82 39.94
N ASN A 869 -5.76 38.72 39.55
CA ASN A 869 -7.08 38.36 40.06
C ASN A 869 -7.00 37.62 41.40
N SER A 870 -7.52 38.23 42.47
CA SER A 870 -7.50 37.67 43.82
C SER A 870 -8.42 36.46 44.03
N LYS A 871 -9.32 36.14 43.08
CA LYS A 871 -10.25 35.00 43.18
C LYS A 871 -9.65 33.68 42.70
N ILE A 872 -8.50 33.71 42.03
CA ILE A 872 -7.81 32.50 41.56
C ILE A 872 -6.48 32.32 42.27
N ASN A 873 -6.09 31.08 42.54
CA ASN A 873 -4.73 30.76 42.94
C ASN A 873 -3.87 30.59 41.69
N PHE A 874 -3.23 31.68 41.25
CA PHE A 874 -2.41 31.72 40.05
C PHE A 874 -1.43 30.53 39.94
N LYS A 875 -0.83 30.07 41.05
CA LYS A 875 0.14 28.97 41.04
C LYS A 875 -0.46 27.56 41.10
N LYS A 876 -1.62 27.38 41.72
CA LYS A 876 -2.17 26.06 42.05
C LYS A 876 -3.39 25.66 41.24
N ASP A 877 -4.16 26.62 40.74
CA ASP A 877 -5.39 26.33 40.01
C ASP A 877 -5.07 25.93 38.57
N TRP A 878 -5.68 24.85 38.09
CA TRP A 878 -5.58 24.43 36.70
C TRP A 878 -6.37 25.37 35.78
N LYS A 879 -5.70 25.79 34.71
CA LYS A 879 -6.22 26.74 33.71
C LYS A 879 -6.44 26.00 32.40
N LEU A 880 -7.62 26.15 31.81
CA LEU A 880 -7.92 25.71 30.46
C LEU A 880 -7.98 26.95 29.55
N ILE A 881 -7.12 27.00 28.53
CA ILE A 881 -7.07 28.13 27.60
C ILE A 881 -7.45 27.65 26.20
N THR A 882 -8.38 28.31 25.53
CA THR A 882 -8.73 28.01 24.13
C THR A 882 -8.21 29.11 23.20
N ILE A 883 -7.51 28.70 22.14
CA ILE A 883 -6.99 29.57 21.09
C ILE A 883 -7.70 29.23 19.79
N PHE A 884 -8.35 30.23 19.19
CA PHE A 884 -8.91 30.12 17.84
C PHE A 884 -8.81 31.46 17.11
N ILE A 885 -7.89 31.54 16.15
CA ILE A 885 -7.59 32.74 15.37
C ILE A 885 -6.80 32.37 14.11
N GLY A 886 -7.00 33.14 13.05
CA GLY A 886 -6.32 32.97 11.76
C GLY A 886 -7.25 33.00 10.55
N VAL A 887 -8.58 32.98 10.76
CA VAL A 887 -9.57 33.11 9.68
C VAL A 887 -9.39 34.45 8.95
N ASN A 888 -9.21 35.54 9.71
CA ASN A 888 -8.93 36.87 9.13
C ASN A 888 -7.63 36.90 8.33
N ASP A 889 -6.56 36.23 8.80
CA ASP A 889 -5.30 36.13 8.06
C ASP A 889 -5.50 35.45 6.69
N LEU A 890 -6.21 34.32 6.66
CA LEU A 890 -6.53 33.62 5.42
C LEU A 890 -7.43 34.44 4.48
N CYS A 891 -8.47 35.08 5.04
CA CYS A 891 -9.40 35.90 4.28
C CYS A 891 -8.76 37.13 3.64
N GLN A 892 -7.62 37.60 4.17
CA GLN A 892 -6.87 38.77 3.69
C GLN A 892 -5.55 38.39 3.00
N TYR A 893 -5.20 37.10 2.93
CA TYR A 893 -3.90 36.61 2.44
C TYR A 893 -3.51 37.17 1.06
N CYS A 894 -4.43 37.12 0.11
CA CYS A 894 -4.21 37.60 -1.26
C CYS A 894 -3.95 39.11 -1.36
N LEU A 895 -4.30 39.90 -0.34
CA LEU A 895 -4.08 41.35 -0.32
C LEU A 895 -2.68 41.70 0.19
N ASP A 896 -2.12 40.91 1.12
CA ASP A 896 -0.74 41.04 1.59
C ASP A 896 -0.17 39.68 2.02
N LYS A 897 0.33 38.93 1.01
CA LYS A 897 0.87 37.58 1.17
C LYS A 897 2.05 37.49 2.14
N LYS A 898 2.78 38.59 2.36
CA LYS A 898 3.93 38.62 3.27
C LYS A 898 3.47 38.76 4.72
N THR A 899 2.49 39.62 4.93
CA THR A 899 1.92 39.90 6.25
C THR A 899 1.15 38.71 6.81
N TYR A 900 0.34 38.07 5.97
CA TYR A 900 -0.55 36.97 6.34
C TYR A 900 -0.01 35.61 5.88
N SER A 901 1.31 35.46 5.75
CA SER A 901 1.92 34.20 5.31
C SER A 901 1.80 33.13 6.40
N VAL A 902 1.84 31.86 5.98
CA VAL A 902 1.87 30.68 6.87
C VAL A 902 2.98 30.82 7.93
N GLN A 903 4.16 31.27 7.51
CA GLN A 903 5.31 31.44 8.40
C GLN A 903 5.08 32.54 9.44
N GLN A 904 4.40 33.64 9.09
CA GLN A 904 4.04 34.66 10.08
C GLN A 904 2.97 34.13 11.03
N TYR A 905 1.96 33.42 10.52
CA TYR A 905 0.93 32.79 11.34
C TYR A 905 1.54 31.87 12.42
N VAL A 906 2.37 30.91 12.00
CA VAL A 906 3.02 29.96 12.92
C VAL A 906 3.97 30.66 13.88
N LYS A 907 4.72 31.68 13.42
CA LYS A 907 5.57 32.48 14.30
C LYS A 907 4.77 33.19 15.40
N HIS A 908 3.64 33.78 15.05
CA HIS A 908 2.80 34.47 16.03
C HIS A 908 2.14 33.50 17.02
N LEU A 909 1.70 32.33 16.53
CA LEU A 909 1.21 31.24 17.37
C LEU A 909 2.28 30.75 18.35
N GLN A 910 3.49 30.47 17.85
CA GLN A 910 4.63 30.08 18.68
C GLN A 910 4.91 31.12 19.76
N ASN A 911 4.95 32.41 19.42
CA ASN A 911 5.19 33.47 20.40
C ASN A 911 4.13 33.49 21.52
N ALA A 912 2.85 33.28 21.18
CA ALA A 912 1.78 33.24 22.18
C ALA A 912 1.86 32.00 23.08
N LEU A 913 2.18 30.84 22.50
CA LEU A 913 2.39 29.60 23.26
C LEU A 913 3.64 29.69 24.15
N ASP A 914 4.73 30.31 23.67
CA ASP A 914 5.94 30.56 24.45
C ASP A 914 5.62 31.44 25.68
N ILE A 915 4.82 32.50 25.54
CA ILE A 915 4.35 33.32 26.67
C ILE A 915 3.61 32.47 27.71
N PHE A 916 2.69 31.61 27.29
CA PHE A 916 1.97 30.73 28.24
C PHE A 916 2.89 29.70 28.89
N TYR A 917 3.82 29.13 28.11
CA TYR A 917 4.80 28.17 28.58
C TYR A 917 5.83 28.77 29.54
N GLU A 918 6.11 30.07 29.46
CA GLU A 918 7.03 30.75 30.37
C GLU A 918 6.32 31.27 31.62
N GLU A 919 5.11 31.84 31.48
CA GLU A 919 4.51 32.66 32.52
C GLU A 919 3.40 31.97 33.32
N LEU A 920 2.75 30.92 32.78
CA LEU A 920 1.62 30.26 33.43
C LEU A 920 1.96 28.86 33.98
N PRO A 921 1.75 28.61 35.28
CA PRO A 921 1.77 27.27 35.85
C PRO A 921 0.44 26.55 35.68
N ARG A 922 0.46 25.22 35.56
CA ARG A 922 -0.73 24.34 35.50
C ARG A 922 -1.73 24.74 34.41
N VAL A 923 -1.37 24.50 33.15
CA VAL A 923 -2.14 24.89 31.97
C VAL A 923 -2.41 23.73 31.03
N PHE A 924 -3.64 23.67 30.53
CA PHE A 924 -4.00 22.91 29.36
C PHE A 924 -4.47 23.90 28.27
N VAL A 925 -3.86 23.84 27.09
CA VAL A 925 -4.19 24.71 25.95
C VAL A 925 -4.87 23.91 24.86
N ASN A 926 -6.11 24.29 24.52
CA ASN A 926 -6.78 23.88 23.29
C ASN A 926 -6.33 24.81 22.15
N MET A 927 -5.61 24.28 21.17
CA MET A 927 -5.41 24.97 19.89
C MET A 927 -6.44 24.42 18.91
N VAL A 928 -7.41 25.25 18.51
CA VAL A 928 -8.42 24.84 17.54
C VAL A 928 -7.92 25.13 16.13
N GLU A 929 -7.96 24.10 15.29
CA GLU A 929 -7.49 24.18 13.92
C GLU A 929 -8.38 25.10 13.08
N ILE A 930 -7.79 25.85 12.15
CA ILE A 930 -8.56 26.74 11.28
C ILE A 930 -9.42 25.89 10.33
N LEU A 931 -10.67 26.32 10.12
CA LEU A 931 -11.61 25.67 9.20
C LEU A 931 -11.16 25.67 7.74
N GLU A 932 -11.66 24.69 6.99
CA GLU A 932 -11.59 24.70 5.53
C GLU A 932 -12.62 25.70 4.99
N ILE A 933 -12.14 26.88 4.56
CA ILE A 933 -12.99 28.03 4.22
C ILE A 933 -13.73 27.86 2.87
N SER A 934 -13.42 26.81 2.09
CA SER A 934 -14.05 26.51 0.80
C SER A 934 -15.58 26.43 0.87
N VAL A 935 -16.11 25.99 2.02
CA VAL A 935 -17.55 25.88 2.31
C VAL A 935 -18.28 27.25 2.27
N LEU A 936 -17.60 28.35 2.60
CA LEU A 936 -18.22 29.69 2.53
C LEU A 936 -18.69 30.03 1.10
N ARG A 937 -18.06 29.48 0.06
CA ARG A 937 -18.48 29.70 -1.32
C ARG A 937 -19.86 29.11 -1.60
N GLN A 938 -20.17 27.95 -1.01
CA GLN A 938 -21.47 27.29 -1.17
C GLN A 938 -22.57 28.09 -0.46
N ILE A 939 -22.28 28.59 0.74
CA ILE A 939 -23.19 29.47 1.51
C ILE A 939 -23.42 30.80 0.77
N ALA A 940 -22.36 31.39 0.21
CA ALA A 940 -22.48 32.62 -0.58
C ALA A 940 -23.25 32.39 -1.90
N ALA A 941 -23.19 31.18 -2.47
CA ALA A 941 -23.94 30.85 -3.68
C ALA A 941 -25.44 30.63 -3.41
N SER A 942 -25.83 30.18 -2.22
CA SER A 942 -27.23 29.89 -1.88
C SER A 942 -28.07 31.13 -1.56
N SER A 943 -27.44 32.25 -1.17
CA SER A 943 -28.16 33.49 -0.83
C SER A 943 -27.41 34.74 -1.30
N SER A 944 -28.13 35.61 -2.04
CA SER A 944 -27.59 36.89 -2.49
C SER A 944 -27.25 37.86 -1.36
N GLU A 945 -27.92 37.74 -0.20
CA GLU A 945 -27.64 38.54 1.00
C GLU A 945 -26.32 38.09 1.64
N CYS A 946 -26.11 36.78 1.78
CA CYS A 946 -24.85 36.20 2.23
C CYS A 946 -23.69 36.57 1.29
N ALA A 947 -23.92 36.53 -0.03
CA ALA A 947 -22.89 36.81 -1.04
C ALA A 947 -22.26 38.21 -0.90
N LEU A 948 -23.05 39.23 -0.55
CA LEU A 948 -22.58 40.62 -0.48
C LEU A 948 -21.67 40.85 0.73
N THR A 949 -22.11 40.38 1.91
CA THR A 949 -21.38 40.56 3.17
C THR A 949 -20.13 39.67 3.21
N ALA A 950 -20.25 38.42 2.78
CA ALA A 950 -19.16 37.46 2.78
C ALA A 950 -18.00 37.90 1.87
N LYS A 951 -18.29 38.39 0.65
CA LYS A 951 -17.26 38.84 -0.31
C LYS A 951 -16.38 39.98 0.21
N ASN A 952 -16.93 40.86 1.04
CA ASN A 952 -16.16 41.96 1.63
C ASN A 952 -15.28 41.50 2.79
N ALA A 953 -15.76 40.56 3.61
CA ALA A 953 -15.01 40.05 4.76
C ALA A 953 -13.92 39.04 4.37
N CYS A 954 -14.20 38.17 3.39
CA CYS A 954 -13.31 37.12 2.92
C CYS A 954 -13.05 37.17 1.40
N PRO A 955 -12.49 38.28 0.88
CA PRO A 955 -12.34 38.50 -0.55
C PRO A 955 -11.47 37.45 -1.23
N CYS A 956 -10.45 36.92 -0.54
CA CYS A 956 -9.50 35.98 -1.14
C CYS A 956 -10.12 34.61 -1.46
N PHE A 957 -11.18 34.21 -0.76
CA PHE A 957 -11.89 32.96 -1.05
C PHE A 957 -13.10 33.15 -1.95
N LEU A 958 -13.76 34.31 -1.92
CA LEU A 958 -15.09 34.48 -2.53
C LEU A 958 -15.08 35.27 -3.84
N ASN A 959 -14.05 36.07 -4.10
CA ASN A 959 -13.93 36.82 -5.34
C ASN A 959 -13.36 36.00 -6.52
N PRO A 960 -12.40 35.07 -6.33
CA PRO A 960 -11.88 34.28 -7.44
C PRO A 960 -12.93 33.34 -8.06
N GLU A 961 -12.79 33.05 -9.36
CA GLU A 961 -13.61 32.04 -10.06
C GLU A 961 -13.27 30.61 -9.59
N GLU A 962 -14.21 29.67 -9.71
CA GLU A 962 -14.09 28.31 -9.14
C GLU A 962 -12.86 27.53 -9.64
N SER A 963 -12.44 27.76 -10.89
CA SER A 963 -11.28 27.12 -11.51
C SER A 963 -10.03 28.00 -11.59
N SER A 964 -10.01 29.14 -10.89
CA SER A 964 -8.90 30.09 -10.93
C SER A 964 -7.67 29.59 -10.16
N SER A 965 -6.47 29.94 -10.63
CA SER A 965 -5.21 29.67 -9.94
C SER A 965 -5.12 30.34 -8.57
N GLU A 966 -5.77 31.48 -8.42
CA GLU A 966 -5.84 32.29 -7.22
C GLU A 966 -6.62 31.56 -6.12
N LEU A 967 -7.76 30.95 -6.45
CA LEU A 967 -8.52 30.14 -5.49
C LEU A 967 -7.72 28.91 -5.06
N GLN A 968 -7.05 28.25 -6.01
CA GLN A 968 -6.20 27.08 -5.73
C GLN A 968 -5.03 27.42 -4.81
N GLU A 969 -4.40 28.59 -5.00
CA GLU A 969 -3.35 29.08 -4.11
C GLU A 969 -3.87 29.32 -2.70
N VAL A 970 -5.00 30.01 -2.55
CA VAL A 970 -5.57 30.33 -1.22
C VAL A 970 -6.03 29.07 -0.48
N LYS A 971 -6.61 28.09 -1.19
CA LYS A 971 -6.96 26.76 -0.63
C LYS A 971 -5.70 26.01 -0.15
N ARG A 972 -4.61 26.03 -0.92
CA ARG A 972 -3.31 25.48 -0.49
C ARG A 972 -2.81 26.17 0.76
N VAL A 973 -2.85 27.50 0.81
CA VAL A 973 -2.42 28.28 1.98
C VAL A 973 -3.25 27.94 3.23
N ASN A 974 -4.56 27.72 3.10
CA ASN A 974 -5.39 27.24 4.22
C ASN A 974 -4.88 25.91 4.79
N ARG A 975 -4.50 24.96 3.92
CA ARG A 975 -3.92 23.68 4.34
C ARG A 975 -2.54 23.85 4.98
N ASP A 976 -1.71 24.73 4.43
CA ASP A 976 -0.38 25.01 4.98
C ASP A 976 -0.50 25.61 6.40
N PHE A 977 -1.48 26.48 6.66
CA PHE A 977 -1.78 26.97 8.02
C PHE A 977 -2.11 25.82 8.98
N GLN A 978 -2.95 24.88 8.55
CA GLN A 978 -3.35 23.71 9.34
C GLN A 978 -2.15 22.79 9.63
N ALA A 979 -1.38 22.45 8.60
CA ALA A 979 -0.24 21.53 8.69
C ALA A 979 0.90 22.10 9.54
N GLU A 980 1.31 23.35 9.30
CA GLU A 980 2.43 23.96 10.02
C GLU A 980 2.08 24.25 11.49
N ALA A 981 0.82 24.57 11.82
CA ALA A 981 0.37 24.69 13.21
C ALA A 981 0.42 23.34 13.95
N LEU A 982 -0.01 22.26 13.29
CA LEU A 982 0.08 20.90 13.84
C LEU A 982 1.54 20.48 14.07
N LEU A 983 2.42 20.78 13.10
CA LEU A 983 3.86 20.51 13.23
C LEU A 983 4.48 21.24 14.41
N LEU A 984 4.17 22.52 14.60
CA LEU A 984 4.62 23.29 15.76
C LEU A 984 4.18 22.65 17.08
N ILE A 985 2.92 22.24 17.18
CA ILE A 985 2.37 21.70 18.44
C ILE A 985 2.92 20.30 18.74
N ASN A 986 3.17 19.49 17.72
CA ASN A 986 3.73 18.16 17.86
C ASN A 986 5.27 18.12 17.88
N SER A 987 5.94 19.28 17.82
CA SER A 987 7.40 19.38 17.73
C SER A 987 8.13 18.93 19.00
N GLY A 988 7.41 18.65 20.09
CA GLY A 988 7.98 18.35 21.41
C GLY A 988 8.45 19.58 22.20
N ARG A 989 8.30 20.79 21.67
CA ARG A 989 8.79 22.05 22.30
C ARG A 989 8.18 22.30 23.69
N TYR A 990 6.94 21.87 23.91
CA TYR A 990 6.16 22.17 25.11
C TYR A 990 6.00 20.96 26.05
N GLU A 991 6.87 19.95 25.95
CA GLU A 991 6.75 18.69 26.69
C GLU A 991 7.67 18.58 27.93
N GLU A 992 8.59 19.54 28.15
CA GLU A 992 9.52 19.43 29.31
C GLU A 992 8.82 19.70 30.66
N ARG A 993 7.64 20.32 30.63
CA ARG A 993 6.84 20.63 31.81
C ARG A 993 5.65 19.68 31.94
N GLU A 994 5.66 18.89 33.01
CA GLU A 994 4.51 18.07 33.41
C GLU A 994 3.23 18.88 33.63
N ASP A 995 3.34 20.15 34.03
CA ASP A 995 2.21 21.01 34.33
C ASP A 995 1.72 21.87 33.15
N PHE A 996 2.17 21.56 31.93
CA PHE A 996 1.77 22.25 30.71
C PHE A 996 1.47 21.24 29.58
N ALA A 997 0.36 21.44 28.87
CA ALA A 997 0.10 20.72 27.63
C ALA A 997 -0.60 21.64 26.63
N VAL A 998 -0.21 21.56 25.36
CA VAL A 998 -0.95 22.13 24.22
C VAL A 998 -1.41 20.99 23.32
N VAL A 999 -2.67 21.02 22.91
CA VAL A 999 -3.29 19.95 22.14
C VAL A 999 -4.09 20.54 20.98
N MET A 1000 -3.81 20.05 19.77
CA MET A 1000 -4.61 20.37 18.58
C MET A 1000 -6.00 19.74 18.65
N GLN A 1001 -7.02 20.53 18.34
CA GLN A 1001 -8.42 20.11 18.24
C GLN A 1001 -8.88 20.28 16.77
N PRO A 1002 -8.71 19.24 15.92
CA PRO A 1002 -8.85 19.35 14.47
C PRO A 1002 -10.28 19.24 13.93
N PHE A 1003 -11.33 19.39 14.76
CA PHE A 1003 -12.72 19.19 14.35
C PHE A 1003 -13.24 20.16 13.26
N PHE A 1004 -12.40 21.05 12.73
CA PHE A 1004 -12.72 21.92 11.60
C PHE A 1004 -11.90 21.64 10.34
N ARG A 1005 -10.98 20.66 10.36
CA ARG A 1005 -10.10 20.34 9.23
C ARG A 1005 -10.89 19.97 7.98
N ASN A 1006 -11.90 19.09 8.12
CA ASN A 1006 -12.81 18.68 7.07
C ASN A 1006 -14.19 19.30 7.38
N THR A 1007 -14.48 20.49 6.85
CA THR A 1007 -15.73 21.19 7.21
C THR A 1007 -16.91 20.59 6.41
N LEU A 1008 -17.84 19.96 7.12
CA LEU A 1008 -19.11 19.50 6.54
C LEU A 1008 -20.15 20.63 6.60
N LEU A 1009 -20.72 20.97 5.45
CA LEU A 1009 -21.76 21.99 5.38
C LEU A 1009 -23.08 21.43 5.94
N PRO A 1010 -23.73 22.08 6.92
CA PRO A 1010 -25.08 21.70 7.33
C PRO A 1010 -26.04 21.93 6.17
N LEU A 1011 -26.84 20.91 5.86
CA LEU A 1011 -27.85 20.95 4.81
C LEU A 1011 -29.25 20.86 5.41
N ASP A 1012 -30.20 21.58 4.83
CA ASP A 1012 -31.61 21.53 5.19
C ASP A 1012 -32.29 20.27 4.61
N SER A 1013 -33.59 20.11 4.86
CA SER A 1013 -34.38 18.98 4.33
C SER A 1013 -34.42 18.90 2.79
N ASN A 1014 -34.09 19.98 2.09
CA ASN A 1014 -34.04 20.04 0.63
C ASN A 1014 -32.63 19.72 0.09
N GLY A 1015 -31.61 19.68 0.95
CA GLY A 1015 -30.21 19.50 0.59
C GLY A 1015 -29.49 20.81 0.25
N GLU A 1016 -30.08 21.96 0.60
CA GLU A 1016 -29.46 23.29 0.46
C GLU A 1016 -28.77 23.71 1.78
N PRO A 1017 -27.82 24.67 1.77
CA PRO A 1017 -27.15 25.10 3.00
C PRO A 1017 -28.14 25.59 4.07
N ASP A 1018 -28.14 24.95 5.26
CA ASP A 1018 -29.02 25.35 6.38
C ASP A 1018 -28.46 26.62 7.05
N LEU A 1019 -28.98 27.77 6.62
CA LEU A 1019 -28.56 29.08 7.10
C LEU A 1019 -28.87 29.33 8.59
N SER A 1020 -29.68 28.49 9.26
CA SER A 1020 -30.01 28.67 10.68
C SER A 1020 -28.83 28.38 11.62
N PHE A 1021 -27.77 27.70 11.15
CA PHE A 1021 -26.51 27.54 11.88
C PHE A 1021 -25.62 28.79 11.83
N PHE A 1022 -25.95 29.74 10.97
CA PHE A 1022 -25.15 30.94 10.73
C PHE A 1022 -25.86 32.19 11.24
N ALA A 1023 -25.08 33.20 11.62
CA ALA A 1023 -25.59 34.53 11.87
C ALA A 1023 -26.09 35.16 10.56
N SER A 1024 -26.76 36.30 10.65
CA SER A 1024 -27.32 37.00 9.47
C SER A 1024 -26.26 37.46 8.46
N ASP A 1025 -24.99 37.56 8.86
CA ASP A 1025 -23.88 37.86 7.95
C ASP A 1025 -23.34 36.63 7.19
N CYS A 1026 -23.84 35.43 7.53
CA CYS A 1026 -23.48 34.14 6.95
C CYS A 1026 -21.98 33.79 7.05
N LEU A 1027 -21.25 34.47 7.95
CA LEU A 1027 -19.83 34.27 8.22
C LEU A 1027 -19.62 33.79 9.65
N HIS A 1028 -20.29 34.44 10.61
CA HIS A 1028 -20.31 34.02 11.99
C HIS A 1028 -21.39 32.96 12.20
N PHE A 1029 -21.29 32.22 13.29
CA PHE A 1029 -22.28 31.21 13.65
C PHE A 1029 -23.42 31.83 14.45
N SER A 1030 -24.62 31.26 14.33
CA SER A 1030 -25.72 31.59 15.24
C SER A 1030 -25.49 30.95 16.61
N GLU A 1031 -26.35 31.24 17.58
CA GLU A 1031 -26.40 30.53 18.86
C GLU A 1031 -26.47 28.99 18.68
N ARG A 1032 -27.16 28.51 17.62
CA ARG A 1032 -27.20 27.10 17.21
C ARG A 1032 -25.82 26.61 16.77
N GLY A 1033 -25.18 27.30 15.82
CA GLY A 1033 -23.85 26.92 15.32
C GLY A 1033 -22.77 26.94 16.38
N TYR A 1034 -22.75 27.95 17.25
CA TYR A 1034 -21.82 28.01 18.38
C TYR A 1034 -22.02 26.87 19.39
N SER A 1035 -23.26 26.42 19.58
CA SER A 1035 -23.55 25.26 20.45
C SER A 1035 -22.90 23.98 19.90
N GLU A 1036 -23.01 23.73 18.59
CA GLU A 1036 -22.37 22.56 17.95
C GLU A 1036 -20.82 22.66 17.98
N MET A 1037 -20.25 23.85 17.86
CA MET A 1037 -18.81 24.06 18.05
C MET A 1037 -18.34 23.71 19.46
N ALA A 1038 -19.13 24.05 20.48
CA ALA A 1038 -18.82 23.71 21.87
C ALA A 1038 -18.85 22.19 22.12
N ILE A 1039 -19.83 21.49 21.53
CA ILE A 1039 -19.94 20.02 21.57
C ILE A 1039 -18.72 19.39 20.91
N ALA A 1040 -18.37 19.85 19.70
CA ALA A 1040 -17.23 19.33 18.96
C ALA A 1040 -15.92 19.49 19.75
N LEU A 1041 -15.65 20.69 20.28
CA LEU A 1041 -14.47 20.94 21.11
C LEU A 1041 -14.42 20.04 22.34
N TRP A 1042 -15.53 19.92 23.08
CA TRP A 1042 -15.60 19.07 24.26
C TRP A 1042 -15.30 17.60 23.94
N ASN A 1043 -15.94 17.06 22.91
CA ASN A 1043 -15.75 15.68 22.49
C ASN A 1043 -14.30 15.43 22.06
N ASN A 1044 -13.71 16.37 21.32
CA ASN A 1044 -12.34 16.28 20.83
C ASN A 1044 -11.31 16.32 21.97
N MET A 1045 -11.58 17.06 23.05
CA MET A 1045 -10.73 17.06 24.26
C MET A 1045 -10.68 15.69 24.96
N LEU A 1046 -11.70 14.84 24.78
CA LEU A 1046 -11.75 13.49 25.36
C LEU A 1046 -11.15 12.42 24.45
N GLU A 1047 -11.03 12.69 23.14
CA GLU A 1047 -10.51 11.74 22.15
C GLU A 1047 -8.97 11.66 22.16
N PRO A 1048 -8.37 10.45 22.13
CA PRO A 1048 -6.91 10.30 22.07
C PRO A 1048 -6.30 11.04 20.87
N VAL A 1049 -5.11 11.59 21.05
CA VAL A 1049 -4.34 12.20 19.95
C VAL A 1049 -4.01 11.14 18.90
N GLY A 1050 -4.35 11.41 17.64
CA GLY A 1050 -4.31 10.44 16.53
C GLY A 1050 -5.67 9.81 16.20
N GLU A 1051 -6.63 9.87 17.12
CA GLU A 1051 -8.01 9.37 16.97
C GLU A 1051 -9.05 10.51 17.04
N LYS A 1052 -8.61 11.76 17.14
CA LYS A 1052 -9.49 12.93 17.22
C LYS A 1052 -10.32 13.09 15.96
N GLN A 1053 -11.61 13.36 16.13
CA GLN A 1053 -12.52 13.72 15.06
C GLN A 1053 -12.05 14.99 14.34
N THR A 1054 -12.03 14.97 13.01
CA THR A 1054 -11.48 16.05 12.16
C THR A 1054 -12.55 16.91 11.47
N TYR A 1055 -13.82 16.71 11.82
CA TYR A 1055 -14.97 17.44 11.26
C TYR A 1055 -15.97 17.80 12.37
N ASN A 1056 -16.82 18.79 12.11
CA ASN A 1056 -17.93 19.15 12.98
C ASN A 1056 -19.25 18.63 12.39
N ASN A 1057 -20.05 17.95 13.21
CA ASN A 1057 -21.36 17.48 12.81
C ASN A 1057 -22.41 18.53 13.19
N PHE A 1058 -22.73 19.43 12.26
CA PHE A 1058 -23.75 20.48 12.43
C PHE A 1058 -25.18 19.93 12.30
N THR A 1059 -25.56 19.11 13.26
CA THR A 1059 -26.94 18.63 13.48
C THR A 1059 -27.34 19.00 14.90
N HIS A 1060 -28.58 19.32 15.21
CA HIS A 1060 -28.92 19.55 16.62
C HIS A 1060 -29.35 18.22 17.26
N ASP A 1061 -28.58 17.77 18.26
CA ASP A 1061 -28.95 16.64 19.11
C ASP A 1061 -28.41 16.90 20.52
N ARG A 1062 -29.34 16.98 21.48
CA ARG A 1062 -29.03 17.29 22.88
C ARG A 1062 -28.14 16.21 23.51
N SER A 1063 -28.12 14.98 22.99
CA SER A 1063 -27.41 13.83 23.58
C SER A 1063 -25.96 13.65 23.11
N LYS A 1064 -25.45 14.49 22.21
CA LYS A 1064 -24.12 14.35 21.57
C LYS A 1064 -22.91 14.42 22.50
N LEU A 1065 -23.05 14.97 23.70
CA LEU A 1065 -21.93 15.17 24.59
C LEU A 1065 -21.41 13.83 25.13
N LYS A 1066 -20.15 13.53 24.82
CA LYS A 1066 -19.46 12.35 25.34
C LYS A 1066 -19.16 12.52 26.82
N CYS A 1067 -19.24 11.42 27.55
CA CYS A 1067 -18.81 11.35 28.94
C CYS A 1067 -17.39 10.77 29.04
N PRO A 1068 -16.52 11.32 29.90
CA PRO A 1068 -15.32 10.61 30.28
C PRO A 1068 -15.71 9.29 30.97
N ASN A 1069 -14.90 8.25 30.81
CA ASN A 1069 -15.19 6.92 31.37
C ASN A 1069 -14.04 6.42 32.25
N SER A 1070 -14.21 5.29 32.92
CA SER A 1070 -13.19 4.76 33.85
C SER A 1070 -11.89 4.31 33.17
N GLU A 1071 -11.94 3.98 31.88
CA GLU A 1071 -10.76 3.57 31.10
C GLU A 1071 -9.96 4.78 30.60
N LYS A 1072 -10.65 5.86 30.21
CA LYS A 1072 -10.08 7.12 29.74
C LYS A 1072 -10.68 8.30 30.52
N PRO A 1073 -10.26 8.51 31.79
CA PRO A 1073 -10.85 9.53 32.66
C PRO A 1073 -10.25 10.93 32.48
N PHE A 1074 -9.17 11.07 31.72
CA PHE A 1074 -8.40 12.31 31.58
C PHE A 1074 -8.69 13.04 30.28
N LEU A 1075 -8.42 14.35 30.25
CA LEU A 1075 -8.30 15.09 29.00
C LEU A 1075 -7.12 14.55 28.20
N SER A 1076 -7.34 14.30 26.91
CA SER A 1076 -6.38 13.62 26.05
C SER A 1076 -5.26 14.55 25.59
N THR A 1077 -4.02 14.16 25.89
CA THR A 1077 -2.75 14.80 25.49
C THR A 1077 -1.91 13.82 24.69
N LEU A 1078 -0.83 14.29 24.04
CA LEU A 1078 0.12 13.42 23.34
C LEU A 1078 0.62 12.24 24.21
N ILE A 1079 0.97 12.51 25.47
CA ILE A 1079 1.55 11.50 26.38
C ILE A 1079 0.52 10.43 26.77
N ASN A 1080 -0.62 10.81 27.36
CA ASN A 1080 -1.63 9.84 27.80
C ASN A 1080 -2.42 9.17 26.66
N SER A 1081 -2.18 9.55 25.39
CA SER A 1081 -2.74 8.90 24.20
C SER A 1081 -1.84 7.82 23.61
N GLY A 1082 -0.61 7.64 24.11
CA GLY A 1082 0.32 6.61 23.62
C GLY A 1082 1.02 6.94 22.30
N PHE A 1083 0.87 8.17 21.79
CA PHE A 1083 1.41 8.61 20.49
C PHE A 1083 2.96 8.64 20.39
N ARG A 1084 3.69 8.52 21.52
CA ARG A 1084 5.16 8.53 21.59
C ARG A 1084 5.79 7.28 22.23
N ASN A 1085 5.04 6.22 22.53
CA ASN A 1085 5.60 5.00 23.13
C ASN A 1085 6.26 4.03 22.13
N SER A 1086 6.45 4.43 20.87
CA SER A 1086 7.38 3.76 19.94
C SER A 1086 8.77 4.38 20.07
N ASP A 1087 9.75 3.56 20.45
CA ASP A 1087 11.15 3.87 20.75
C ASP A 1087 11.78 5.06 19.99
N LEU A 1088 12.22 6.07 20.73
CA LEU A 1088 13.17 7.10 20.29
C LEU A 1088 14.42 7.06 21.18
N ASN A 1089 15.23 6.02 21.01
CA ASN A 1089 16.68 6.15 21.16
C ASN A 1089 17.23 6.77 19.87
N SER A 1090 16.90 8.05 19.62
CA SER A 1090 17.68 8.88 18.70
C SER A 1090 18.46 9.86 19.56
N GLU A 1091 19.76 9.61 19.68
CA GLU A 1091 20.70 10.54 20.28
C GLU A 1091 20.52 11.94 19.65
N LYS A 1092 20.45 12.95 20.51
CA LYS A 1092 20.52 14.37 20.13
C LYS A 1092 21.81 14.59 19.32
N THR A 1093 21.70 14.62 18.00
CA THR A 1093 22.71 15.24 17.15
C THR A 1093 22.29 16.68 16.92
N GLU A 1094 22.97 17.59 17.63
CA GLU A 1094 22.94 19.01 17.29
C GLU A 1094 23.34 19.18 15.81
N LEU A 1095 22.48 19.84 15.03
CA LEU A 1095 22.75 20.28 13.67
C LEU A 1095 23.88 21.31 13.67
N SER A 1096 25.13 20.83 13.67
CA SER A 1096 26.26 21.65 13.24
C SER A 1096 26.26 21.67 11.72
N VAL A 1097 25.86 22.80 11.13
CA VAL A 1097 26.01 23.03 9.69
C VAL A 1097 27.51 23.01 9.39
N PRO A 1098 28.01 22.03 8.61
CA PRO A 1098 29.42 21.95 8.35
C PRO A 1098 29.83 23.09 7.42
N TYR A 1099 30.92 23.76 7.77
CA TYR A 1099 31.42 24.98 7.11
C TYR A 1099 31.59 24.86 5.58
N TRP A 1100 31.67 23.63 5.05
CA TRP A 1100 31.72 23.36 3.60
C TRP A 1100 30.40 23.67 2.87
N ALA A 1101 29.24 23.57 3.53
CA ALA A 1101 27.94 23.87 2.91
C ALA A 1101 27.81 25.37 2.58
N VAL A 1102 28.42 26.24 3.39
CA VAL A 1102 28.52 27.68 3.14
C VAL A 1102 29.47 27.98 1.98
N ILE A 1103 30.54 27.18 1.82
CA ILE A 1103 31.49 27.30 0.70
C ILE A 1103 30.84 26.86 -0.62
N VAL A 1104 30.05 25.78 -0.62
CA VAL A 1104 29.34 25.32 -1.83
C VAL A 1104 28.27 26.32 -2.27
N ALA A 1105 27.52 26.92 -1.33
CA ALA A 1105 26.56 27.98 -1.64
C ALA A 1105 27.24 29.25 -2.20
N ALA A 1106 28.42 29.62 -1.67
CA ALA A 1106 29.20 30.74 -2.18
C ALA A 1106 29.79 30.47 -3.58
N VAL A 1107 30.27 29.25 -3.84
CA VAL A 1107 30.82 28.86 -5.16
C VAL A 1107 29.71 28.74 -6.21
N ALA A 1108 28.54 28.20 -5.85
CA ALA A 1108 27.38 28.16 -6.72
C ALA A 1108 26.85 29.57 -7.07
N GLY A 1109 26.90 30.51 -6.13
CA GLY A 1109 26.55 31.92 -6.36
C GLY A 1109 27.52 32.64 -7.33
N VAL A 1110 28.82 32.36 -7.24
CA VAL A 1110 29.81 32.95 -8.16
C VAL A 1110 29.73 32.33 -9.56
N LEU A 1111 29.44 31.03 -9.67
CA LEU A 1111 29.25 30.36 -10.97
C LEU A 1111 27.97 30.81 -11.67
N ALA A 1112 26.88 31.03 -10.94
CA ALA A 1112 25.63 31.56 -11.50
C ALA A 1112 25.74 33.05 -11.91
N GLY A 1113 26.54 33.86 -11.21
CA GLY A 1113 26.80 35.26 -11.57
C GLY A 1113 27.76 35.45 -12.75
N SER A 1114 28.48 34.42 -13.18
CA SER A 1114 29.41 34.47 -14.32
C SER A 1114 28.77 34.02 -15.64
N LEU A 1115 27.51 33.57 -15.59
CA LEU A 1115 26.70 33.11 -16.72
C LEU A 1115 25.45 33.99 -16.97
N LEU A 1116 25.42 35.19 -16.38
CA LEU A 1116 24.47 36.27 -16.67
C LEU A 1116 25.16 37.44 -17.38
#